data_AF-A0A329T097-F1
#
_entry.id   AF-A0A329T097-F1
#
_cell.length_a   1.000
_cell.length_b   1.000
_cell.length_c   1.000
_cell.angle_alpha   90.00
_cell.angle_beta   90.00
_cell.angle_gamma   90.00
#
_symmetry.space_group_name_H-M   'P 1'
#
loop_
_entity.id
_entity.type
_entity.pdbx_description
1 polymer ?
#
loop_
_entity_poly.entity_id
_entity_poly.type
_entity_poly.pdbx_seq_one_letter_code
_entity_poly.pdbx_strand_id
1 'polypeptide(L)'
;MKIYVVVAVSTLALSSVTAVSDREVSLSAELEVTERPSHRSRALVASTSTSFVSSLKKPPNSDKYHTKPVRVIQARVQSDAPIWNETTKTFGSKYYNTAEEQFRGALDTVNTASVEGALMYVQAEGINYNTRSEEDRCWRKNGMQYVVFYDIVFAQTNETVAEYESEYGPMLPMDGGQCTPISGTNVFSKECVSLNGNASVLNLGPFIGGESKETDARAPYPHCWWYSFPNNCPLQKWANKTEECRASTRQGLCDMDTLPDGISCTYNYRILGYVPIDDAVGITAMTNKATGEKYANFTEFCEVGGVEFQASEAGVWNASIPFWKNPQNATANAARTEKLLSAYANLLKTNKSSQIESTVVKQMLPLPTVAELTAGNPPCYFNVKDCDSEFGCKREHYGQMMLGAMRLVGAARHTAALRALPLSSSRLPTFALPVGRIERFFVQQPPRARSSSFLTSLAARSSVLRRSSSSVSKASGGEVATAESMSHLERLKDLWRKYGIVAIGTYLTMYGAVLGSMYLAIDQGWVRTNKRTTSKGEGQSDESFNLVTTTNKFVKIAEDLGIAQYLEVEQVSSKTGTFLLAWIATKFTEPLRLALTIAVTPRIARLLGRAPKLPPKAPGKIASMIKKQTVPKEKPKA
;
A
#
# COMPACT_ATOMS: atom_id res chain seq x y z
N MET A 1 -31.68 -50.21 -13.56
CA MET A 1 -32.28 -51.32 -12.80
C MET A 1 -32.95 -50.73 -11.57
N LYS A 2 -34.29 -50.74 -11.55
CA LYS A 2 -35.20 -50.92 -10.39
C LYS A 2 -34.49 -50.92 -9.00
N ILE A 3 -34.84 -50.09 -8.01
CA ILE A 3 -36.14 -50.02 -7.31
C ILE A 3 -36.14 -48.83 -6.32
N TYR A 4 -37.33 -48.25 -6.17
CA TYR A 4 -37.81 -47.26 -5.20
C TYR A 4 -37.92 -47.80 -3.76
N VAL A 5 -38.36 -46.93 -2.83
CA VAL A 5 -39.30 -47.15 -1.70
C VAL A 5 -38.72 -46.50 -0.43
N VAL A 6 -39.07 -45.27 -0.05
CA VAL A 6 -40.39 -44.66 0.31
C VAL A 6 -40.72 -44.88 1.80
N VAL A 7 -41.43 -43.86 2.32
CA VAL A 7 -42.37 -43.83 3.45
C VAL A 7 -41.74 -43.20 4.71
N ALA A 8 -41.95 -41.91 5.01
CA ALA A 8 -43.21 -41.22 5.36
C ALA A 8 -43.73 -41.70 6.75
N VAL A 9 -44.44 -40.97 7.61
CA VAL A 9 -45.00 -39.62 7.68
C VAL A 9 -45.75 -39.62 9.03
N SER A 10 -46.00 -38.43 9.60
CA SER A 10 -47.16 -38.12 10.47
C SER A 10 -47.18 -38.64 11.93
N THR A 11 -47.80 -37.97 12.91
CA THR A 11 -48.68 -36.78 12.92
C THR A 11 -49.06 -36.41 14.36
N LEU A 12 -49.45 -35.14 14.54
CA LEU A 12 -50.56 -34.60 15.35
C LEU A 12 -50.48 -34.75 16.89
N ALA A 13 -51.04 -33.87 17.73
CA ALA A 13 -51.45 -32.45 17.75
C ALA A 13 -52.48 -32.32 18.89
N LEU A 14 -52.75 -31.07 19.28
CA LEU A 14 -53.88 -30.58 20.11
C LEU A 14 -53.86 -30.90 21.62
N SER A 15 -54.37 -30.06 22.52
CA SER A 15 -54.77 -28.65 22.55
C SER A 15 -55.33 -28.36 23.96
N SER A 16 -55.16 -27.11 24.45
CA SER A 16 -56.18 -26.31 25.21
C SER A 16 -56.63 -26.77 26.62
N VAL A 17 -57.06 -25.95 27.61
CA VAL A 17 -57.32 -24.51 27.76
C VAL A 17 -57.70 -24.20 29.25
N THR A 18 -57.25 -23.06 29.80
CA THR A 18 -57.84 -22.19 30.89
C THR A 18 -58.06 -22.76 32.33
N ALA A 19 -58.12 -22.02 33.45
CA ALA A 19 -58.42 -20.59 33.73
C ALA A 19 -58.12 -20.20 35.21
N VAL A 20 -57.99 -18.87 35.50
CA VAL A 20 -58.50 -18.12 36.71
C VAL A 20 -57.71 -18.26 38.04
N SER A 21 -57.47 -17.26 38.91
CA SER A 21 -57.64 -15.77 38.99
C SER A 21 -56.97 -15.26 40.31
N ASP A 22 -56.37 -14.07 40.23
CA ASP A 22 -56.23 -12.94 41.18
C ASP A 22 -55.87 -13.09 42.67
N ARG A 23 -54.76 -12.43 43.06
CA ARG A 23 -54.78 -11.30 44.02
C ARG A 23 -53.49 -10.45 43.95
N GLU A 24 -53.67 -9.13 43.82
CA GLU A 24 -52.65 -8.08 43.90
C GLU A 24 -51.96 -7.99 45.28
N VAL A 25 -50.68 -7.61 45.32
CA VAL A 25 -50.17 -6.38 45.97
C VAL A 25 -48.75 -6.08 45.44
N SER A 26 -48.54 -4.80 45.11
CA SER A 26 -47.36 -4.09 44.60
C SER A 26 -46.12 -4.14 45.50
N LEU A 27 -44.90 -4.26 44.94
CA LEU A 27 -43.88 -3.18 44.89
C LEU A 27 -42.53 -3.70 44.32
N SER A 28 -42.09 -3.06 43.25
CA SER A 28 -40.71 -2.71 42.84
C SER A 28 -39.54 -3.71 42.90
N ALA A 29 -39.10 -4.06 41.69
CA ALA A 29 -37.77 -3.82 41.12
C ALA A 29 -36.62 -4.84 41.32
N GLU A 30 -35.93 -5.00 40.18
CA GLU A 30 -34.62 -5.62 39.91
C GLU A 30 -34.56 -7.16 39.87
N LEU A 31 -34.88 -7.71 38.68
CA LEU A 31 -34.61 -9.11 38.33
C LEU A 31 -33.34 -9.19 37.46
N GLU A 32 -32.21 -9.44 38.11
CA GLU A 32 -31.08 -10.16 37.52
C GLU A 32 -31.56 -11.55 37.09
N VAL A 33 -31.60 -11.83 35.78
CA VAL A 33 -31.85 -13.20 35.30
C VAL A 33 -30.52 -13.91 35.14
N THR A 34 -30.22 -14.70 36.17
CA THR A 34 -29.20 -15.74 36.17
C THR A 34 -29.63 -16.88 35.25
N GLU A 35 -28.86 -17.18 34.20
CA GLU A 35 -29.06 -18.35 33.33
C GLU A 35 -28.84 -19.67 34.10
N ARG A 36 -29.75 -20.64 33.92
CA ARG A 36 -29.61 -22.03 34.39
C ARG A 36 -29.09 -22.92 33.25
N PRO A 37 -28.13 -23.83 33.50
CA PRO A 37 -27.52 -24.64 32.45
C PRO A 37 -28.31 -25.94 32.19
N SER A 38 -28.57 -26.24 30.92
CA SER A 38 -29.07 -27.54 30.46
C SER A 38 -27.92 -28.37 29.88
N HIS A 39 -27.50 -29.40 30.62
CA HIS A 39 -26.52 -30.39 30.16
C HIS A 39 -27.22 -31.53 29.43
N ARG A 40 -26.96 -31.67 28.11
CA ARG A 40 -26.82 -32.99 27.48
C ARG A 40 -26.03 -32.94 26.17
N SER A 41 -24.86 -33.58 26.21
CA SER A 41 -24.12 -34.20 25.11
C SER A 41 -23.66 -33.31 23.94
N ARG A 42 -22.57 -32.57 24.13
CA ARG A 42 -21.73 -32.06 23.03
C ARG A 42 -20.37 -32.75 23.11
N ALA A 43 -20.21 -33.80 22.30
CA ALA A 43 -18.91 -34.42 22.11
C ALA A 43 -17.94 -33.40 21.50
N LEU A 44 -16.74 -33.41 22.07
CA LEU A 44 -15.67 -32.44 21.93
C LEU A 44 -15.08 -32.46 20.50
N VAL A 45 -15.52 -31.54 19.64
CA VAL A 45 -14.66 -30.94 18.62
C VAL A 45 -14.42 -29.52 19.09
N ALA A 46 -13.37 -29.34 19.89
CA ALA A 46 -12.93 -28.03 20.33
C ALA A 46 -12.54 -27.23 19.08
N SER A 47 -13.36 -26.23 18.77
CA SER A 47 -13.14 -25.28 17.67
C SER A 47 -11.86 -24.50 17.95
N THR A 48 -10.83 -24.70 17.13
CA THR A 48 -9.65 -23.84 17.07
C THR A 48 -9.98 -22.46 16.48
N SER A 49 -11.18 -22.26 15.93
CA SER A 49 -11.56 -21.04 15.23
C SER A 49 -11.87 -19.87 16.17
N THR A 50 -12.58 -20.05 17.29
CA THR A 50 -12.88 -18.96 18.25
C THR A 50 -11.68 -18.54 19.11
N SER A 51 -10.55 -19.23 19.01
CA SER A 51 -9.35 -19.02 19.83
C SER A 51 -8.70 -17.64 19.65
N PHE A 52 -8.70 -17.09 18.44
CA PHE A 52 -8.02 -15.82 18.17
C PHE A 52 -8.67 -14.65 18.88
N VAL A 53 -9.95 -14.38 18.60
CA VAL A 53 -10.66 -13.25 19.20
C VAL A 53 -10.72 -13.38 20.73
N SER A 54 -10.86 -14.60 21.24
CA SER A 54 -10.85 -14.86 22.69
C SER A 54 -9.47 -14.73 23.35
N SER A 55 -8.37 -14.81 22.58
CA SER A 55 -7.01 -14.58 23.09
C SER A 55 -6.67 -13.09 23.24
N LEU A 56 -7.43 -12.20 22.61
CA LEU A 56 -7.21 -10.76 22.69
C LEU A 56 -7.76 -10.18 24.00
N LYS A 57 -6.98 -9.31 24.63
CA LYS A 57 -7.31 -8.58 25.83
C LYS A 57 -8.36 -7.52 25.51
N LYS A 58 -9.48 -7.58 26.23
CA LYS A 58 -10.51 -6.55 26.14
C LYS A 58 -10.05 -5.30 26.91
N PRO A 59 -9.95 -4.13 26.27
CA PRO A 59 -9.60 -2.90 26.97
C PRO A 59 -10.70 -2.52 27.97
N PRO A 60 -10.34 -1.95 29.14
CA PRO A 60 -11.34 -1.45 30.09
C PRO A 60 -12.02 -0.22 29.48
N ASN A 61 -13.33 -0.31 29.28
CA ASN A 61 -14.11 0.77 28.67
C ASN A 61 -15.43 0.95 29.41
N SER A 62 -15.68 2.17 29.89
CA SER A 62 -16.92 2.57 30.59
C SER A 62 -17.94 3.22 29.66
N ASP A 63 -17.58 3.48 28.41
CA ASP A 63 -18.49 4.02 27.41
C ASP A 63 -19.53 2.95 27.01
N LYS A 64 -20.78 3.37 26.78
CA LYS A 64 -21.87 2.51 26.30
C LYS A 64 -21.71 2.22 24.80
N TYR A 65 -20.49 1.94 24.38
CA TYR A 65 -20.10 1.79 22.99
C TYR A 65 -20.88 0.68 22.29
N HIS A 66 -21.32 0.95 21.06
CA HIS A 66 -22.39 0.22 20.41
C HIS A 66 -21.93 -0.92 19.50
N THR A 67 -20.82 -0.78 18.76
CA THR A 67 -20.42 -1.82 17.80
C THR A 67 -19.83 -3.03 18.50
N LYS A 68 -20.44 -4.19 18.30
CA LYS A 68 -19.87 -5.48 18.69
C LYS A 68 -18.75 -5.87 17.71
N PRO A 69 -17.60 -6.34 18.20
CA PRO A 69 -16.51 -6.76 17.33
C PRO A 69 -16.95 -7.84 16.34
N VAL A 70 -16.55 -7.67 15.08
CA VAL A 70 -16.85 -8.59 13.98
C VAL A 70 -15.56 -9.16 13.43
N ARG A 71 -15.52 -10.48 13.30
CA ARG A 71 -14.41 -11.24 12.74
C ARG A 71 -14.66 -11.56 11.27
N VAL A 72 -13.70 -11.29 10.41
CA VAL A 72 -13.78 -11.47 8.96
C VAL A 72 -12.49 -12.10 8.43
N ILE A 73 -12.61 -12.82 7.31
CA ILE A 73 -11.46 -13.28 6.54
C ILE A 73 -11.38 -12.44 5.27
N GLN A 74 -10.23 -11.81 5.09
CA GLN A 74 -9.93 -10.96 3.94
C GLN A 74 -8.58 -11.36 3.36
N ALA A 75 -8.28 -10.87 2.16
CA ALA A 75 -7.05 -11.16 1.45
C ALA A 75 -6.37 -9.88 0.97
N ARG A 76 -5.03 -9.93 0.87
CA ARG A 76 -4.22 -8.92 0.21
C ARG A 76 -3.38 -9.57 -0.86
N VAL A 77 -3.18 -8.86 -1.97
CA VAL A 77 -2.20 -9.24 -2.98
C VAL A 77 -0.92 -8.47 -2.70
N GLN A 78 0.17 -9.18 -2.47
CA GLN A 78 1.45 -8.61 -2.00
C GLN A 78 2.60 -9.06 -2.90
N SER A 79 3.63 -8.22 -2.98
CA SER A 79 4.89 -8.55 -3.65
C SER A 79 5.84 -9.34 -2.77
N ASP A 80 5.60 -9.35 -1.47
CA ASP A 80 6.41 -10.02 -0.47
C ASP A 80 5.63 -11.08 0.29
N ALA A 81 6.36 -12.11 0.70
CA ALA A 81 5.84 -13.14 1.59
C ALA A 81 5.94 -12.65 3.05
N PRO A 82 4.87 -12.80 3.85
CA PRO A 82 4.94 -12.62 5.29
C PRO A 82 6.01 -13.52 5.92
N ILE A 83 6.74 -12.98 6.89
CA ILE A 83 7.78 -13.71 7.62
C ILE A 83 7.24 -14.25 8.94
N TRP A 84 7.64 -15.47 9.28
CA TRP A 84 7.28 -16.07 10.56
C TRP A 84 8.17 -15.54 11.69
N ASN A 85 7.55 -15.00 12.74
CA ASN A 85 8.25 -14.57 13.94
C ASN A 85 8.19 -15.68 14.99
N GLU A 86 9.35 -16.24 15.34
CA GLU A 86 9.43 -17.35 16.29
C GLU A 86 9.11 -16.96 17.74
N THR A 87 9.23 -15.69 18.09
CA THR A 87 8.96 -15.18 19.45
C THR A 87 7.46 -15.03 19.66
N THR A 88 6.78 -14.34 18.74
CA THR A 88 5.34 -14.09 18.86
C THR A 88 4.49 -15.22 18.28
N LYS A 89 5.10 -16.16 17.53
CA LYS A 89 4.40 -17.24 16.81
C LYS A 89 3.33 -16.67 15.87
N THR A 90 3.68 -15.61 15.16
CA THR A 90 2.81 -14.92 14.20
C THR A 90 3.58 -14.59 12.92
N PHE A 91 2.85 -14.46 11.82
CA PHE A 91 3.38 -13.87 10.61
C PHE A 91 3.32 -12.34 10.66
N GLY A 92 4.31 -11.67 10.09
CA GLY A 92 4.38 -10.21 9.97
C GLY A 92 5.08 -9.74 8.70
N SER A 93 5.17 -8.44 8.51
CA SER A 93 5.83 -7.81 7.36
C SER A 93 7.34 -8.08 7.35
N LYS A 94 7.93 -8.36 6.17
CA LYS A 94 9.38 -8.59 6.06
C LYS A 94 10.23 -7.33 6.17
N TYR A 95 9.62 -6.14 6.10
CA TYR A 95 10.33 -4.87 5.99
C TYR A 95 10.79 -4.31 7.35
N TYR A 96 10.49 -5.02 8.45
CA TYR A 96 10.78 -4.57 9.80
C TYR A 96 11.47 -5.66 10.62
N ASN A 97 12.14 -5.25 11.70
CA ASN A 97 13.00 -6.13 12.50
C ASN A 97 12.36 -6.55 13.84
N THR A 98 11.47 -5.72 14.39
CA THR A 98 10.78 -6.00 15.66
C THR A 98 9.40 -6.60 15.41
N ALA A 99 8.91 -7.44 16.31
CA ALA A 99 7.62 -8.10 16.12
C ALA A 99 6.46 -7.09 16.02
N GLU A 100 6.51 -6.03 16.81
CA GLU A 100 5.54 -4.96 16.85
C GLU A 100 5.51 -4.17 15.54
N GLU A 101 6.67 -3.86 14.97
CA GLU A 101 6.76 -3.17 13.68
C GLU A 101 6.38 -4.08 12.52
N GLN A 102 6.76 -5.36 12.56
CA GLN A 102 6.36 -6.36 11.57
C GLN A 102 4.83 -6.52 11.55
N PHE A 103 4.22 -6.57 12.73
CA PHE A 103 2.78 -6.57 12.90
C PHE A 103 2.13 -5.27 12.42
N ARG A 104 2.67 -4.10 12.80
CA ARG A 104 2.11 -2.84 12.33
C ARG A 104 2.17 -2.72 10.80
N GLY A 105 3.35 -2.99 10.23
CA GLY A 105 3.64 -2.83 8.80
C GLY A 105 2.73 -3.62 7.88
N ALA A 106 2.19 -4.77 8.31
CA ALA A 106 1.36 -5.60 7.44
C ALA A 106 -0.06 -5.03 7.21
N LEU A 107 -0.58 -4.14 8.08
CA LEU A 107 -1.85 -3.41 7.88
C LEU A 107 -1.76 -1.91 8.23
N ASP A 108 -0.62 -1.23 8.01
CA ASP A 108 -0.46 0.20 8.33
C ASP A 108 -1.03 1.12 7.23
N THR A 109 -2.33 1.43 7.26
CA THR A 109 -3.01 2.24 6.23
C THR A 109 -2.95 1.60 4.84
N VAL A 110 -3.72 0.53 4.67
CA VAL A 110 -3.69 -0.29 3.45
C VAL A 110 -5.08 -0.69 2.98
N ASN A 111 -5.16 -1.17 1.74
CA ASN A 111 -6.34 -1.84 1.23
C ASN A 111 -6.24 -3.36 1.43
N THR A 112 -7.40 -3.97 1.64
CA THR A 112 -7.62 -5.41 1.54
C THR A 112 -8.80 -5.66 0.61
N ALA A 113 -9.08 -6.93 0.32
CA ALA A 113 -10.24 -7.33 -0.43
C ALA A 113 -10.87 -8.59 0.18
N SER A 114 -12.08 -8.92 -0.25
CA SER A 114 -12.58 -10.28 -0.10
C SER A 114 -11.67 -11.26 -0.85
N VAL A 115 -11.80 -12.56 -0.58
CA VAL A 115 -10.98 -13.58 -1.28
C VAL A 115 -11.19 -13.51 -2.80
N GLU A 116 -12.43 -13.28 -3.22
CA GLU A 116 -12.83 -13.03 -4.60
C GLU A 116 -12.22 -11.73 -5.13
N GLY A 117 -12.24 -10.67 -4.32
CA GLY A 117 -11.73 -9.36 -4.69
C GLY A 117 -10.21 -9.31 -4.87
N ALA A 118 -9.47 -10.19 -4.19
CA ALA A 118 -8.03 -10.34 -4.44
C ALA A 118 -7.76 -10.85 -5.87
N LEU A 119 -8.51 -11.85 -6.35
CA LEU A 119 -8.38 -12.34 -7.73
C LEU A 119 -8.89 -11.33 -8.75
N MET A 120 -9.95 -10.58 -8.42
CA MET A 120 -10.40 -9.46 -9.25
C MET A 120 -9.26 -8.45 -9.44
N TYR A 121 -8.59 -8.04 -8.37
CA TYR A 121 -7.47 -7.08 -8.44
C TYR A 121 -6.31 -7.63 -9.29
N VAL A 122 -5.92 -8.89 -9.09
CA VAL A 122 -4.91 -9.56 -9.93
C VAL A 122 -5.33 -9.48 -11.40
N GLN A 123 -6.54 -9.92 -11.74
CA GLN A 123 -7.02 -10.00 -13.12
C GLN A 123 -7.20 -8.64 -13.81
N ALA A 124 -7.90 -7.72 -13.14
CA ALA A 124 -8.33 -6.45 -13.73
C ALA A 124 -7.21 -5.41 -13.77
N GLU A 125 -6.25 -5.48 -12.84
CA GLU A 125 -5.22 -4.47 -12.68
C GLU A 125 -3.79 -5.01 -12.62
N GLY A 126 -3.60 -6.26 -12.19
CA GLY A 126 -2.29 -6.83 -11.91
C GLY A 126 -1.56 -7.43 -13.12
N ILE A 127 -2.29 -8.18 -13.95
CA ILE A 127 -1.70 -9.13 -14.90
C ILE A 127 -2.02 -8.86 -16.37
N ASN A 128 -2.79 -7.83 -16.70
CA ASN A 128 -3.08 -7.57 -18.11
C ASN A 128 -1.77 -7.26 -18.85
N TYR A 129 -1.45 -8.09 -19.84
CA TYR A 129 -0.26 -7.94 -20.67
C TYR A 129 -0.22 -6.51 -21.23
N ASN A 130 -1.31 -6.03 -21.81
CA ASN A 130 -1.34 -4.77 -22.58
C ASN A 130 -1.16 -3.50 -21.74
N THR A 131 -1.37 -3.54 -20.42
CA THR A 131 -1.24 -2.37 -19.54
C THR A 131 0.16 -2.20 -18.94
N ARG A 132 1.09 -3.10 -19.29
CA ARG A 132 2.47 -3.10 -18.82
C ARG A 132 3.41 -2.64 -19.92
N SER A 133 4.47 -1.94 -19.54
CA SER A 133 5.55 -1.49 -20.44
C SER A 133 6.26 -2.70 -21.08
N GLU A 134 7.08 -2.46 -22.11
CA GLU A 134 7.90 -3.55 -22.68
C GLU A 134 8.97 -4.00 -21.68
N GLU A 135 9.53 -3.06 -20.92
CA GLU A 135 10.57 -3.29 -19.94
C GLU A 135 10.06 -4.09 -18.72
N ASP A 136 8.83 -3.82 -18.27
CA ASP A 136 8.22 -4.47 -17.11
C ASP A 136 7.26 -5.58 -17.50
N ARG A 137 7.27 -6.03 -18.76
CA ARG A 137 6.28 -6.98 -19.28
C ARG A 137 6.22 -8.28 -18.49
N CYS A 138 7.39 -8.75 -18.05
CA CYS A 138 7.56 -10.00 -17.28
C CYS A 138 7.62 -9.79 -15.77
N TRP A 139 7.08 -8.65 -15.33
CA TRP A 139 6.74 -8.37 -13.94
C TRP A 139 5.24 -8.10 -13.83
N ARG A 140 4.58 -8.62 -12.79
CA ARG A 140 3.21 -8.20 -12.47
C ARG A 140 3.25 -6.78 -11.92
N LYS A 141 2.17 -6.00 -12.11
CA LYS A 141 2.07 -4.65 -11.54
C LYS A 141 2.42 -4.70 -10.04
N ASN A 142 3.20 -3.74 -9.56
CA ASN A 142 3.67 -3.65 -8.17
C ASN A 142 4.39 -4.92 -7.65
N GLY A 143 4.87 -5.80 -8.54
CA GLY A 143 5.57 -7.02 -8.17
C GLY A 143 4.69 -8.09 -7.50
N MET A 144 3.36 -8.09 -7.73
CA MET A 144 2.43 -9.06 -7.12
C MET A 144 2.91 -10.51 -7.24
N GLN A 145 3.02 -11.20 -6.11
CA GLN A 145 3.51 -12.58 -6.03
C GLN A 145 2.62 -13.47 -5.16
N TYR A 146 1.98 -12.92 -4.13
CA TYR A 146 1.28 -13.72 -3.12
C TYR A 146 -0.14 -13.21 -2.89
N VAL A 147 -1.07 -14.13 -2.67
CA VAL A 147 -2.34 -13.84 -2.02
C VAL A 147 -2.21 -14.22 -0.56
N VAL A 148 -2.28 -13.23 0.33
CA VAL A 148 -2.10 -13.38 1.77
C VAL A 148 -3.45 -13.30 2.46
N PHE A 149 -3.76 -14.27 3.31
CA PHE A 149 -5.03 -14.36 4.02
C PHE A 149 -4.90 -13.80 5.44
N TYR A 150 -5.82 -12.91 5.78
CA TYR A 150 -5.91 -12.22 7.06
C TYR A 150 -7.18 -12.64 7.79
N ASP A 151 -7.04 -12.92 9.09
CA ASP A 151 -8.11 -13.10 10.05
C ASP A 151 -8.21 -11.83 10.88
N ILE A 152 -9.18 -11.00 10.56
CA ILE A 152 -9.32 -9.63 11.05
C ILE A 152 -10.50 -9.57 12.01
N VAL A 153 -10.36 -8.85 13.11
CA VAL A 153 -11.47 -8.45 13.97
C VAL A 153 -11.56 -6.94 13.99
N PHE A 154 -12.76 -6.37 13.93
CA PHE A 154 -12.95 -4.93 13.92
C PHE A 154 -14.19 -4.45 14.68
N ALA A 155 -14.14 -3.19 15.13
CA ALA A 155 -15.24 -2.43 15.73
C ALA A 155 -15.10 -0.94 15.35
N GLN A 156 -16.22 -0.26 15.06
CA GLN A 156 -16.22 0.87 14.12
C GLN A 156 -16.14 2.32 14.59
N THR A 157 -15.86 2.75 15.80
CA THR A 157 -16.25 4.12 16.26
C THR A 157 -17.76 4.40 16.20
N ASN A 158 -18.28 5.10 17.21
CA ASN A 158 -19.70 5.45 17.25
C ASN A 158 -20.00 6.54 16.23
N GLU A 159 -19.06 7.45 16.03
CA GLU A 159 -19.15 8.58 15.12
C GLU A 159 -19.32 8.11 13.67
N THR A 160 -18.58 7.08 13.25
CA THR A 160 -18.69 6.50 11.91
C THR A 160 -20.03 5.81 11.71
N VAL A 161 -20.47 5.00 12.67
CA VAL A 161 -21.77 4.32 12.58
C VAL A 161 -22.91 5.33 12.56
N ALA A 162 -22.79 6.44 13.31
CA ALA A 162 -23.77 7.52 13.31
C ALA A 162 -23.78 8.33 12.00
N GLU A 163 -22.61 8.59 11.39
CA GLU A 163 -22.52 9.33 10.13
C GLU A 163 -23.04 8.53 8.93
N TYR A 164 -22.68 7.24 8.85
CA TYR A 164 -22.94 6.43 7.66
C TYR A 164 -24.11 5.46 7.80
N GLU A 165 -24.63 5.24 9.02
CA GLU A 165 -25.71 4.31 9.32
C GLU A 165 -25.45 2.88 8.78
N SER A 166 -24.17 2.48 8.73
CA SER A 166 -23.67 1.25 8.11
C SER A 166 -22.51 0.66 8.92
N GLU A 167 -22.30 -0.66 8.81
CA GLU A 167 -21.17 -1.35 9.45
C GLU A 167 -19.82 -0.98 8.82
N TYR A 168 -19.84 -0.44 7.60
CA TYR A 168 -18.64 0.07 6.93
C TYR A 168 -18.89 1.51 6.50
N GLY A 169 -17.85 2.35 6.65
CA GLY A 169 -17.80 3.63 5.96
C GLY A 169 -17.54 3.46 4.47
N PRO A 170 -17.48 4.56 3.69
CA PRO A 170 -17.08 4.49 2.29
C PRO A 170 -15.65 3.97 2.17
N MET A 171 -15.37 3.16 1.15
CA MET A 171 -13.99 2.75 0.88
C MET A 171 -13.13 3.98 0.57
N LEU A 172 -11.98 4.06 1.23
CA LEU A 172 -10.96 5.06 1.01
C LEU A 172 -9.77 4.38 0.35
N PRO A 173 -9.51 4.58 -0.96
CA PRO A 173 -8.32 4.05 -1.59
C PRO A 173 -7.08 4.48 -0.80
N MET A 174 -6.22 3.51 -0.44
CA MET A 174 -4.96 3.74 0.27
C MET A 174 -3.76 3.37 -0.61
N ASP A 175 -2.86 4.31 -0.84
CA ASP A 175 -1.62 4.13 -1.61
C ASP A 175 -0.41 4.56 -0.78
N GLY A 176 0.62 3.71 -0.71
CA GLY A 176 1.89 4.05 -0.05
C GLY A 176 1.78 4.34 1.45
N GLY A 177 0.76 3.82 2.14
CA GLY A 177 0.53 4.05 3.57
C GLY A 177 -0.31 5.29 3.89
N GLN A 178 -0.91 5.92 2.88
CA GLN A 178 -1.82 7.05 3.07
C GLN A 178 -3.11 6.87 2.27
N CYS A 179 -4.14 7.63 2.65
CA CYS A 179 -5.23 7.95 1.75
C CYS A 179 -4.72 8.43 0.39
N THR A 180 -5.30 7.94 -0.70
CA THR A 180 -5.00 8.42 -2.05
C THR A 180 -5.48 9.88 -2.18
N PRO A 181 -4.59 10.84 -2.50
CA PRO A 181 -5.00 12.21 -2.76
C PRO A 181 -5.94 12.29 -3.97
N ILE A 182 -7.00 13.09 -3.89
CA ILE A 182 -7.89 13.36 -5.02
C ILE A 182 -7.24 14.31 -6.05
N SER A 183 -6.22 15.06 -5.63
CA SER A 183 -5.41 15.92 -6.50
C SER A 183 -4.06 16.23 -5.88
N GLY A 184 -3.02 16.31 -6.71
CA GLY A 184 -1.66 16.55 -6.24
C GLY A 184 -1.21 15.51 -5.21
N THR A 185 -0.45 15.95 -4.19
CA THR A 185 0.11 15.06 -3.17
C THR A 185 -0.55 15.18 -1.79
N ASN A 186 -1.29 16.27 -1.54
CA ASN A 186 -1.79 16.64 -0.21
C ASN A 186 -3.25 17.11 -0.19
N VAL A 187 -4.00 16.95 -1.30
CA VAL A 187 -5.43 17.25 -1.33
C VAL A 187 -6.21 15.96 -1.18
N PHE A 188 -6.84 15.78 -0.03
CA PHE A 188 -7.57 14.57 0.32
C PHE A 188 -9.09 14.79 0.22
N SER A 189 -9.84 13.71 0.05
CA SER A 189 -11.30 13.76 0.12
C SER A 189 -11.77 14.15 1.53
N LYS A 190 -13.03 14.58 1.64
CA LYS A 190 -13.63 14.92 2.93
C LYS A 190 -13.60 13.72 3.89
N GLU A 191 -13.83 12.52 3.37
CA GLU A 191 -13.86 11.27 4.11
C GLU A 191 -12.47 10.84 4.59
N CYS A 192 -11.41 11.13 3.84
CA CYS A 192 -10.04 10.93 4.32
C CYS A 192 -9.65 11.93 5.41
N VAL A 193 -10.09 13.18 5.29
CA VAL A 193 -9.86 14.19 6.32
C VAL A 193 -10.64 13.87 7.60
N SER A 194 -11.83 13.27 7.49
CA SER A 194 -12.67 12.94 8.65
C SER A 194 -12.08 11.86 9.57
N LEU A 195 -11.10 11.07 9.09
CA LEU A 195 -10.37 10.10 9.91
C LEU A 195 -9.72 10.73 11.16
N ASN A 196 -9.29 11.99 11.05
CA ASN A 196 -8.77 12.77 12.19
C ASN A 196 -9.56 14.06 12.45
N GLY A 197 -10.42 14.46 11.50
CA GLY A 197 -11.14 15.72 11.49
C GLY A 197 -10.23 16.95 11.40
N ASN A 198 -10.87 18.11 11.29
CA ASN A 198 -10.24 19.42 11.43
C ASN A 198 -11.31 20.47 11.80
N ALA A 199 -11.00 21.76 11.68
CA ALA A 199 -11.95 22.84 12.00
C ALA A 199 -13.23 22.85 11.14
N SER A 200 -13.27 22.16 9.99
CA SER A 200 -14.39 22.15 9.05
C SER A 200 -14.94 20.75 8.76
N VAL A 201 -14.24 19.70 9.15
CA VAL A 201 -14.61 18.29 8.92
C VAL A 201 -14.66 17.58 10.25
N LEU A 202 -15.77 16.90 10.52
CA LEU A 202 -15.98 16.14 11.76
C LEU A 202 -14.88 15.07 11.92
N ASN A 203 -14.42 14.89 13.14
CA ASN A 203 -13.52 13.80 13.49
C ASN A 203 -14.35 12.54 13.75
N LEU A 204 -14.42 11.65 12.76
CA LEU A 204 -15.08 10.35 12.88
C LEU A 204 -14.16 9.30 13.53
N GLY A 205 -12.85 9.56 13.54
CA GLY A 205 -11.85 8.55 13.88
C GLY A 205 -11.56 7.57 12.72
N PRO A 206 -10.59 6.67 12.91
CA PRO A 206 -10.15 5.74 11.88
C PRO A 206 -11.18 4.64 11.68
N PHE A 207 -11.93 4.66 10.58
CA PHE A 207 -12.92 3.64 10.28
C PHE A 207 -12.50 2.72 9.14
N ILE A 208 -13.04 1.50 9.14
CA ILE A 208 -12.89 0.59 8.00
C ILE A 208 -13.92 0.95 6.94
N GLY A 209 -13.42 1.21 5.73
CA GLY A 209 -14.25 1.47 4.57
C GLY A 209 -14.52 0.19 3.78
N GLY A 210 -15.64 0.12 3.07
CA GLY A 210 -16.00 -1.00 2.22
C GLY A 210 -16.76 -0.58 0.96
N GLU A 211 -16.46 -1.21 -0.17
CA GLU A 211 -17.19 -0.99 -1.42
C GLU A 211 -17.31 -2.28 -2.23
N SER A 212 -18.49 -2.52 -2.82
CA SER A 212 -18.69 -3.63 -3.74
C SER A 212 -18.03 -3.35 -5.08
N LYS A 213 -17.30 -4.34 -5.60
CA LYS A 213 -16.69 -4.36 -6.94
C LYS A 213 -17.21 -5.52 -7.78
N GLU A 214 -18.37 -6.08 -7.42
CA GLU A 214 -18.91 -7.29 -8.06
C GLU A 214 -19.30 -7.10 -9.54
N THR A 215 -19.55 -5.84 -9.95
CA THR A 215 -19.99 -5.49 -11.30
C THR A 215 -18.88 -4.91 -12.18
N ASP A 216 -17.59 -5.05 -11.82
CA ASP A 216 -16.50 -4.57 -12.68
C ASP A 216 -16.54 -5.31 -14.03
N ALA A 217 -16.70 -4.56 -15.12
CA ALA A 217 -16.89 -5.10 -16.46
C ALA A 217 -15.67 -5.88 -17.00
N ARG A 218 -14.47 -5.69 -16.42
CA ARG A 218 -13.24 -6.41 -16.78
C ARG A 218 -13.15 -7.76 -16.09
N ALA A 219 -13.70 -7.86 -14.89
CA ALA A 219 -13.57 -9.01 -14.00
C ALA A 219 -14.74 -9.06 -12.99
N PRO A 220 -15.96 -9.44 -13.41
CA PRO A 220 -17.10 -9.51 -12.51
C PRO A 220 -16.97 -10.74 -11.60
N TYR A 221 -16.47 -10.54 -10.40
CA TYR A 221 -16.40 -11.57 -9.36
C TYR A 221 -17.62 -11.41 -8.43
N PRO A 222 -18.51 -12.40 -8.32
CA PRO A 222 -19.62 -12.34 -7.35
C PRO A 222 -19.10 -12.09 -5.94
N HIS A 223 -19.81 -11.27 -5.15
CA HIS A 223 -19.45 -10.97 -3.76
C HIS A 223 -18.06 -10.35 -3.59
N CYS A 224 -17.52 -9.74 -4.65
CA CYS A 224 -16.27 -9.00 -4.61
C CYS A 224 -16.44 -7.70 -3.82
N TRP A 225 -15.69 -7.57 -2.73
CA TRP A 225 -15.62 -6.36 -1.92
C TRP A 225 -14.18 -5.93 -1.75
N TRP A 226 -13.95 -4.63 -1.76
CA TRP A 226 -12.69 -4.03 -1.38
C TRP A 226 -12.88 -3.22 -0.11
N TYR A 227 -11.82 -3.15 0.70
CA TYR A 227 -11.85 -2.51 1.99
C TYR A 227 -10.62 -1.65 2.21
N SER A 228 -10.76 -0.65 3.07
CA SER A 228 -9.69 0.27 3.45
C SER A 228 -9.49 0.27 4.95
N PHE A 229 -8.24 0.08 5.39
CA PHE A 229 -7.84 -0.03 6.79
C PHE A 229 -6.90 1.11 7.16
N PRO A 230 -7.41 2.31 7.47
CA PRO A 230 -6.57 3.41 7.94
C PRO A 230 -5.98 3.10 9.31
N ASN A 231 -4.69 3.36 9.50
CA ASN A 231 -4.05 3.36 10.80
C ASN A 231 -3.65 4.80 11.20
N ASN A 232 -2.89 4.97 12.29
CA ASN A 232 -2.34 6.27 12.68
C ASN A 232 -1.63 6.97 11.51
N CYS A 233 -1.70 8.30 11.53
CA CYS A 233 -1.13 9.17 10.51
C CYS A 233 -1.57 8.80 9.08
N PRO A 234 -2.88 8.62 8.79
CA PRO A 234 -3.37 8.06 7.52
C PRO A 234 -3.25 9.03 6.34
N LEU A 235 -2.80 10.26 6.55
CA LEU A 235 -2.59 11.27 5.50
C LEU A 235 -1.10 11.44 5.14
N GLN A 236 -0.23 10.57 5.64
CA GLN A 236 1.21 10.58 5.32
C GLN A 236 1.64 9.22 4.79
N LYS A 237 2.43 9.24 3.71
CA LYS A 237 3.12 8.03 3.22
C LYS A 237 3.93 7.38 4.32
N TRP A 238 4.16 6.06 4.24
CA TRP A 238 4.91 5.30 5.25
C TRP A 238 6.24 5.95 5.66
N ALA A 239 7.03 6.42 4.69
CA ALA A 239 8.33 7.06 4.93
C ALA A 239 8.23 8.35 5.78
N ASN A 240 7.06 8.99 5.80
CA ASN A 240 6.81 10.27 6.50
C ASN A 240 5.97 10.10 7.77
N LYS A 241 5.60 8.87 8.16
CA LYS A 241 4.83 8.60 9.38
C LYS A 241 5.73 8.63 10.61
N THR A 242 6.00 9.82 11.14
CA THR A 242 6.78 10.00 12.38
C THR A 242 5.98 9.56 13.60
N GLU A 243 6.67 9.26 14.70
CA GLU A 243 6.02 8.92 15.99
C GLU A 243 5.17 10.08 16.51
N GLU A 244 5.58 11.34 16.27
CA GLU A 244 4.77 12.51 16.63
C GLU A 244 3.47 12.55 15.82
N CYS A 245 3.54 12.27 14.51
CA CYS A 245 2.32 12.20 13.70
C CYS A 245 1.42 11.08 14.18
N ARG A 246 1.98 9.90 14.46
CA ARG A 246 1.21 8.76 14.95
C ARG A 246 0.51 9.07 16.26
N ALA A 247 1.23 9.65 17.23
CA ALA A 247 0.70 10.06 18.52
C ALA A 247 -0.36 11.16 18.42
N SER A 248 -0.32 11.99 17.37
CA SER A 248 -1.31 13.05 17.15
C SER A 248 -2.64 12.57 16.54
N THR A 249 -2.74 11.29 16.19
CA THR A 249 -3.91 10.69 15.51
C THR A 249 -4.45 9.50 16.29
N ARG A 250 -5.76 9.25 16.19
CA ARG A 250 -6.37 8.05 16.76
C ARG A 250 -5.83 6.79 16.06
N GLN A 251 -5.71 5.72 16.83
CA GLN A 251 -5.19 4.45 16.35
C GLN A 251 -6.27 3.67 15.61
N GLY A 252 -5.92 3.13 14.45
CA GLY A 252 -6.80 2.19 13.73
C GLY A 252 -6.46 0.76 14.13
N LEU A 253 -5.22 0.37 13.85
CA LEU A 253 -4.69 -0.94 14.21
C LEU A 253 -4.32 -0.99 15.69
N CYS A 254 -5.05 -1.79 16.47
CA CYS A 254 -4.78 -2.07 17.88
C CYS A 254 -3.38 -2.66 18.11
N ASP A 255 -2.91 -2.58 19.35
CA ASP A 255 -1.76 -3.36 19.80
C ASP A 255 -2.01 -4.87 19.60
N MET A 256 -0.95 -5.65 19.39
CA MET A 256 -1.01 -7.06 18.94
C MET A 256 -2.00 -7.93 19.71
N ASP A 257 -2.07 -7.76 21.03
CA ASP A 257 -2.88 -8.57 21.93
C ASP A 257 -4.18 -7.88 22.36
N THR A 258 -4.56 -6.77 21.74
CA THR A 258 -5.71 -5.95 22.18
C THR A 258 -6.91 -6.12 21.25
N LEU A 259 -8.07 -6.39 21.83
CA LEU A 259 -9.34 -6.51 21.10
C LEU A 259 -9.83 -5.10 20.73
N PRO A 260 -10.23 -4.85 19.46
CA PRO A 260 -10.77 -3.55 19.07
C PRO A 260 -12.07 -3.26 19.80
N ASP A 261 -12.18 -2.05 20.32
CA ASP A 261 -13.36 -1.53 21.01
C ASP A 261 -14.01 -0.37 20.26
N GLY A 262 -13.46 0.04 19.11
CA GLY A 262 -13.96 1.17 18.32
C GLY A 262 -13.67 2.54 18.96
N ILE A 263 -12.99 2.58 20.11
CA ILE A 263 -12.70 3.81 20.84
C ILE A 263 -11.19 4.04 20.85
N SER A 264 -10.48 3.10 21.47
CA SER A 264 -9.01 3.08 21.55
C SER A 264 -8.41 2.74 20.19
N CYS A 265 -8.99 1.75 19.51
CA CYS A 265 -8.58 1.30 18.19
C CYS A 265 -9.74 0.57 17.49
N THR A 266 -9.66 0.42 16.17
CA THR A 266 -10.78 -0.09 15.36
C THR A 266 -10.59 -1.47 14.77
N TYR A 267 -9.36 -1.98 14.65
CA TYR A 267 -9.14 -3.35 14.20
C TYR A 267 -7.87 -3.99 14.75
N ASN A 268 -7.88 -5.32 14.78
CA ASN A 268 -6.73 -6.16 14.99
C ASN A 268 -6.78 -7.32 13.97
N TYR A 269 -5.67 -8.01 13.73
CA TYR A 269 -5.61 -9.11 12.80
C TYR A 269 -4.58 -10.16 13.21
N ARG A 270 -4.62 -11.30 12.52
CA ARG A 270 -3.46 -12.17 12.34
C ARG A 270 -3.41 -12.63 10.88
N ILE A 271 -2.21 -12.88 10.37
CA ILE A 271 -2.04 -13.51 9.06
C ILE A 271 -2.16 -15.03 9.25
N LEU A 272 -3.05 -15.66 8.50
CA LEU A 272 -3.24 -17.12 8.53
C LEU A 272 -2.19 -17.84 7.68
N GLY A 273 -1.80 -17.23 6.56
CA GLY A 273 -0.86 -17.80 5.61
C GLY A 273 -1.04 -17.17 4.23
N TYR A 274 -0.39 -17.74 3.23
CA TYR A 274 -0.39 -17.18 1.89
C TYR A 274 -0.21 -18.24 0.80
N VAL A 275 -0.62 -17.91 -0.42
CA VAL A 275 -0.44 -18.74 -1.61
C VAL A 275 0.31 -17.95 -2.67
N PRO A 276 1.38 -18.49 -3.28
CA PRO A 276 2.01 -17.89 -4.45
C PRO A 276 1.04 -17.91 -5.62
N ILE A 277 0.86 -16.77 -6.29
CA ILE A 277 -0.05 -16.64 -7.43
C ILE A 277 0.32 -17.66 -8.51
N ASP A 278 1.61 -17.87 -8.76
CA ASP A 278 2.07 -18.81 -9.80
C ASP A 278 1.67 -20.26 -9.52
N ASP A 279 1.64 -20.66 -8.23
CA ASP A 279 1.14 -21.96 -7.80
C ASP A 279 -0.38 -22.04 -7.96
N ALA A 280 -1.12 -20.99 -7.58
CA ALA A 280 -2.57 -20.95 -7.67
C ALA A 280 -3.08 -21.00 -9.13
N VAL A 281 -2.42 -20.27 -10.03
CA VAL A 281 -2.81 -20.19 -11.44
C VAL A 281 -2.21 -21.33 -12.27
N GLY A 282 -1.26 -22.08 -11.69
CA GLY A 282 -0.68 -23.29 -12.26
C GLY A 282 0.52 -23.07 -13.19
N ILE A 283 1.15 -21.88 -13.19
CA ILE A 283 2.36 -21.60 -13.98
C ILE A 283 3.48 -22.56 -13.58
N THR A 284 3.70 -22.76 -12.28
CA THR A 284 4.75 -23.65 -11.76
C THR A 284 4.48 -25.13 -11.99
N ALA A 285 3.29 -25.48 -12.49
CA ALA A 285 2.96 -26.83 -12.95
C ALA A 285 3.20 -27.03 -14.46
N MET A 286 3.41 -25.95 -15.23
CA MET A 286 3.66 -26.01 -16.66
C MET A 286 5.12 -26.36 -16.96
N THR A 287 5.35 -27.12 -18.02
CA THR A 287 6.69 -27.51 -18.48
C THR A 287 7.25 -26.48 -19.46
N ASN A 288 8.47 -26.04 -19.18
CA ASN A 288 9.30 -25.26 -20.08
C ASN A 288 9.78 -26.15 -21.22
N LYS A 289 9.37 -25.84 -22.45
CA LYS A 289 9.70 -26.64 -23.64
C LYS A 289 11.19 -26.59 -24.01
N ALA A 290 11.91 -25.55 -23.58
CA ALA A 290 13.33 -25.40 -23.88
C ALA A 290 14.20 -26.24 -22.93
N THR A 291 13.82 -26.35 -21.65
CA THR A 291 14.62 -27.06 -20.64
C THR A 291 14.07 -28.44 -20.29
N GLY A 292 12.79 -28.70 -20.54
CA GLY A 292 12.09 -29.92 -20.10
C GLY A 292 11.65 -29.88 -18.63
N GLU A 293 12.06 -28.87 -17.87
CA GLU A 293 11.74 -28.68 -16.46
C GLU A 293 10.45 -27.87 -16.27
N LYS A 294 9.92 -27.81 -15.04
CA LYS A 294 8.81 -26.91 -14.72
C LYS A 294 9.30 -25.46 -14.59
N TYR A 295 8.45 -24.50 -14.95
CA TYR A 295 8.78 -23.08 -14.71
C TYR A 295 8.89 -22.81 -13.20
N ALA A 296 9.92 -22.06 -12.81
CA ALA A 296 10.13 -21.65 -11.42
C ALA A 296 9.12 -20.59 -10.97
N ASN A 297 8.73 -19.68 -11.87
CA ASN A 297 7.83 -18.54 -11.59
C ASN A 297 7.27 -17.91 -12.88
N PHE A 298 6.42 -16.89 -12.72
CA PHE A 298 5.85 -16.10 -13.82
C PHE A 298 6.91 -15.44 -14.71
N THR A 299 8.01 -14.92 -14.14
CA THR A 299 9.04 -14.23 -14.90
C THR A 299 9.69 -15.17 -15.91
N GLU A 300 10.10 -16.37 -15.49
CA GLU A 300 10.67 -17.38 -16.40
C GLU A 300 9.67 -17.77 -17.50
N PHE A 301 8.40 -18.00 -17.13
CA PHE A 301 7.33 -18.31 -18.09
C PHE A 301 7.14 -17.18 -19.12
N CYS A 302 7.17 -15.93 -18.69
CA CYS A 302 6.97 -14.78 -19.55
C CYS A 302 8.17 -14.50 -20.46
N GLU A 303 9.40 -14.64 -19.97
CA GLU A 303 10.63 -14.35 -20.74
C GLU A 303 10.78 -15.24 -21.97
N VAL A 304 10.22 -16.45 -21.95
CA VAL A 304 10.16 -17.35 -23.13
C VAL A 304 8.94 -17.12 -24.03
N GLY A 305 8.22 -16.01 -23.83
CA GLY A 305 7.06 -15.60 -24.63
C GLY A 305 5.71 -16.06 -24.07
N GLY A 306 5.66 -16.56 -22.84
CA GLY A 306 4.41 -16.96 -22.18
C GLY A 306 3.51 -15.77 -21.85
N VAL A 307 2.22 -15.89 -22.16
CA VAL A 307 1.22 -14.86 -21.84
C VAL A 307 0.27 -15.40 -20.75
N GLU A 308 0.39 -14.85 -19.54
CA GLU A 308 -0.50 -15.21 -18.44
C GLU A 308 -1.94 -14.74 -18.73
N PHE A 309 -2.09 -13.47 -19.06
CA PHE A 309 -3.38 -12.86 -19.36
C PHE A 309 -3.22 -11.63 -20.25
N GLN A 310 -4.05 -11.55 -21.28
CA GLN A 310 -4.09 -10.43 -22.22
C GLN A 310 -5.54 -10.10 -22.56
N ALA A 311 -5.90 -8.83 -22.35
CA ALA A 311 -7.19 -8.27 -22.69
C ALA A 311 -7.05 -6.82 -23.16
N SER A 312 -8.07 -6.28 -23.81
CA SER A 312 -8.15 -4.83 -24.07
C SER A 312 -8.28 -4.05 -22.76
N GLU A 313 -8.15 -2.72 -22.80
CA GLU A 313 -8.41 -1.85 -21.64
C GLU A 313 -9.83 -2.00 -21.09
N ALA A 314 -10.80 -2.24 -21.98
CA ALA A 314 -12.18 -2.54 -21.62
C ALA A 314 -12.40 -3.97 -21.08
N GLY A 315 -11.32 -4.77 -20.93
CA GLY A 315 -11.38 -6.14 -20.41
C GLY A 315 -11.80 -7.20 -21.43
N VAL A 316 -11.83 -6.88 -22.73
CA VAL A 316 -12.17 -7.85 -23.78
C VAL A 316 -11.01 -8.83 -23.91
N TRP A 317 -11.29 -10.10 -23.63
CA TRP A 317 -10.31 -11.18 -23.61
C TRP A 317 -9.67 -11.45 -24.98
N ASN A 318 -8.35 -11.65 -25.01
CA ASN A 318 -7.61 -12.06 -26.20
C ASN A 318 -6.92 -13.42 -25.98
N ALA A 319 -6.00 -13.49 -25.03
CA ALA A 319 -5.22 -14.69 -24.75
C ALA A 319 -4.98 -14.84 -23.24
N SER A 320 -4.90 -16.07 -22.75
CA SER A 320 -4.53 -16.34 -21.37
C SER A 320 -4.18 -17.81 -21.14
N ILE A 321 -3.54 -18.09 -20.01
CA ILE A 321 -3.44 -19.45 -19.48
C ILE A 321 -4.83 -19.99 -19.08
N PRO A 322 -5.02 -21.32 -19.00
CA PRO A 322 -6.33 -21.92 -18.76
C PRO A 322 -7.05 -21.40 -17.50
N PHE A 323 -6.30 -21.02 -16.46
CA PHE A 323 -6.86 -20.47 -15.23
C PHE A 323 -7.69 -19.21 -15.50
N TRP A 324 -7.23 -18.31 -16.38
CA TRP A 324 -7.87 -17.01 -16.62
C TRP A 324 -8.88 -16.99 -17.77
N LYS A 325 -9.27 -18.14 -18.33
CA LYS A 325 -10.20 -18.21 -19.47
C LYS A 325 -11.62 -17.73 -19.12
N ASN A 326 -12.25 -16.95 -20.01
CA ASN A 326 -13.56 -16.30 -19.80
C ASN A 326 -13.56 -15.28 -18.63
N PRO A 327 -12.74 -14.22 -18.70
CA PRO A 327 -12.56 -13.27 -17.58
C PRO A 327 -13.82 -12.47 -17.22
N GLN A 328 -14.73 -12.28 -18.18
CA GLN A 328 -16.00 -11.55 -18.00
C GLN A 328 -17.16 -12.45 -17.55
N ASN A 329 -16.93 -13.75 -17.33
CA ASN A 329 -17.95 -14.69 -16.90
C ASN A 329 -17.92 -14.87 -15.37
N ALA A 330 -18.97 -14.41 -14.69
CA ALA A 330 -19.07 -14.44 -13.23
C ALA A 330 -18.97 -15.85 -12.63
N THR A 331 -19.54 -16.87 -13.28
CA THR A 331 -19.44 -18.27 -12.84
C THR A 331 -18.01 -18.80 -12.95
N ALA A 332 -17.31 -18.46 -14.03
CA ALA A 332 -15.90 -18.82 -14.19
C ALA A 332 -15.04 -18.11 -13.14
N ASN A 333 -15.35 -16.86 -12.80
CA ASN A 333 -14.65 -16.09 -11.78
C ASN A 333 -14.87 -16.68 -10.38
N ALA A 334 -16.10 -17.05 -10.03
CA ALA A 334 -16.39 -17.79 -8.80
C ALA A 334 -15.61 -19.12 -8.72
N ALA A 335 -15.54 -19.87 -9.83
CA ALA A 335 -14.75 -21.11 -9.88
C ALA A 335 -13.24 -20.89 -9.69
N ARG A 336 -12.70 -19.71 -10.02
CA ARG A 336 -11.29 -19.36 -9.75
C ARG A 336 -11.06 -19.09 -8.26
N THR A 337 -12.01 -18.44 -7.59
CA THR A 337 -11.97 -18.28 -6.12
C THR A 337 -11.91 -19.64 -5.43
N GLU A 338 -12.76 -20.60 -5.84
CA GLU A 338 -12.73 -21.96 -5.30
C GLU A 338 -11.40 -22.68 -5.56
N LYS A 339 -10.77 -22.44 -6.71
CA LYS A 339 -9.44 -22.98 -7.02
C LYS A 339 -8.35 -22.36 -6.13
N LEU A 340 -8.41 -21.07 -5.85
CA LEU A 340 -7.48 -20.39 -4.93
C LEU A 340 -7.60 -20.96 -3.51
N LEU A 341 -8.84 -21.10 -3.01
CA LEU A 341 -9.12 -21.71 -1.71
C LEU A 341 -8.65 -23.17 -1.65
N SER A 342 -8.89 -23.93 -2.72
CA SER A 342 -8.42 -25.31 -2.86
C SER A 342 -6.89 -25.40 -2.91
N ALA A 343 -6.22 -24.47 -3.58
CA ALA A 343 -4.76 -24.40 -3.62
C ALA A 343 -4.19 -24.17 -2.22
N TYR A 344 -4.77 -23.26 -1.44
CA TYR A 344 -4.37 -23.04 -0.05
C TYR A 344 -4.60 -24.27 0.82
N ALA A 345 -5.79 -24.87 0.75
CA ALA A 345 -6.11 -26.08 1.51
C ALA A 345 -5.18 -27.25 1.16
N ASN A 346 -4.85 -27.43 -0.12
CA ASN A 346 -3.92 -28.46 -0.58
C ASN A 346 -2.49 -28.19 -0.13
N LEU A 347 -2.05 -26.94 -0.15
CA LEU A 347 -0.75 -26.51 0.37
C LEU A 347 -0.60 -26.90 1.84
N LEU A 348 -1.60 -26.60 2.68
CA LEU A 348 -1.60 -26.98 4.09
C LEU A 348 -1.64 -28.51 4.29
N LYS A 349 -2.47 -29.21 3.52
CA LYS A 349 -2.62 -30.66 3.63
C LYS A 349 -1.34 -31.41 3.24
N THR A 350 -0.64 -30.94 2.22
CA THR A 350 0.53 -31.63 1.67
C THR A 350 1.85 -31.12 2.22
N ASN A 351 1.87 -29.93 2.83
CA ASN A 351 3.08 -29.18 3.17
C ASN A 351 4.03 -28.99 1.98
N LYS A 352 3.47 -28.83 0.77
CA LYS A 352 4.23 -28.68 -0.48
C LYS A 352 3.81 -27.42 -1.20
N SER A 353 4.82 -26.66 -1.64
CA SER A 353 4.72 -25.56 -2.60
C SER A 353 5.99 -25.60 -3.45
N SER A 354 5.91 -25.07 -4.67
CA SER A 354 7.12 -24.91 -5.50
C SER A 354 7.96 -23.70 -5.10
N GLN A 355 7.39 -22.79 -4.31
CA GLN A 355 7.96 -21.47 -3.98
C GLN A 355 7.96 -21.16 -2.47
N ILE A 356 7.44 -22.06 -1.62
CA ILE A 356 7.41 -21.89 -0.18
C ILE A 356 8.02 -23.12 0.49
N GLU A 357 8.97 -22.87 1.39
CA GLU A 357 9.58 -23.90 2.22
C GLU A 357 8.55 -24.61 3.09
N SER A 358 8.66 -25.95 3.17
CA SER A 358 7.70 -26.77 3.93
C SER A 358 7.66 -26.43 5.43
N THR A 359 8.75 -25.88 5.98
CA THR A 359 8.83 -25.41 7.36
C THR A 359 7.94 -24.19 7.59
N VAL A 360 7.85 -23.28 6.62
CA VAL A 360 6.98 -22.10 6.67
C VAL A 360 5.52 -22.51 6.50
N VAL A 361 5.23 -23.42 5.56
CA VAL A 361 3.87 -23.95 5.36
C VAL A 361 3.29 -24.55 6.63
N LYS A 362 4.11 -25.24 7.43
CA LYS A 362 3.67 -25.83 8.72
C LYS A 362 3.23 -24.80 9.76
N GLN A 363 3.65 -23.54 9.63
CA GLN A 363 3.23 -22.46 10.53
C GLN A 363 1.91 -21.82 10.10
N MET A 364 1.45 -22.08 8.87
CA MET A 364 0.20 -21.54 8.34
C MET A 364 -1.01 -22.24 8.94
N LEU A 365 -2.11 -21.49 9.03
CA LEU A 365 -3.37 -21.92 9.64
C LEU A 365 -4.47 -22.09 8.58
N PRO A 366 -5.36 -23.09 8.72
CA PRO A 366 -6.51 -23.21 7.84
C PRO A 366 -7.44 -22.01 7.97
N LEU A 367 -8.14 -21.67 6.89
CA LEU A 367 -9.21 -20.69 6.95
C LEU A 367 -10.38 -21.28 7.79
N PRO A 368 -10.98 -20.50 8.70
CA PRO A 368 -12.19 -20.93 9.39
C PRO A 368 -13.34 -21.08 8.40
N THR A 369 -14.27 -21.99 8.65
CA THR A 369 -15.44 -22.11 7.77
C THR A 369 -16.35 -20.88 7.89
N VAL A 370 -17.09 -20.57 6.83
CA VAL A 370 -18.09 -19.48 6.86
C VAL A 370 -19.11 -19.70 7.98
N ALA A 371 -19.51 -20.95 8.24
CA ALA A 371 -20.43 -21.28 9.33
C ALA A 371 -19.82 -20.97 10.72
N GLU A 372 -18.54 -21.26 10.94
CA GLU A 372 -17.85 -20.90 12.18
C GLU A 372 -17.73 -19.38 12.36
N LEU A 373 -17.44 -18.65 11.27
CA LEU A 373 -17.41 -17.18 11.31
C LEU A 373 -18.79 -16.62 11.66
N THR A 374 -19.84 -17.05 10.95
CA THR A 374 -21.21 -16.59 11.18
C THR A 374 -21.69 -16.93 12.59
N ALA A 375 -21.33 -18.10 13.12
CA ALA A 375 -21.69 -18.49 14.49
C ALA A 375 -20.90 -17.73 15.57
N GLY A 376 -19.66 -17.32 15.27
CA GLY A 376 -18.82 -16.57 16.20
C GLY A 376 -19.09 -15.05 16.18
N ASN A 377 -19.72 -14.54 15.12
CA ASN A 377 -20.00 -13.13 14.95
C ASN A 377 -21.34 -12.70 15.57
N PRO A 378 -21.44 -11.44 16.02
CA PRO A 378 -22.71 -10.89 16.47
C PRO A 378 -23.70 -10.81 15.30
N PRO A 379 -25.00 -11.08 15.54
CA PRO A 379 -26.06 -10.77 14.59
C PRO A 379 -26.00 -9.33 14.06
N CYS A 380 -26.41 -9.14 12.80
CA CYS A 380 -26.29 -7.86 12.09
C CYS A 380 -26.97 -6.68 12.82
N TYR A 381 -28.13 -6.92 13.42
CA TYR A 381 -28.92 -5.88 14.10
C TYR A 381 -28.21 -5.26 15.32
N PHE A 382 -27.16 -5.90 15.87
CA PHE A 382 -26.37 -5.29 16.95
C PHE A 382 -25.52 -4.11 16.47
N ASN A 383 -25.13 -4.10 15.20
CA ASN A 383 -24.22 -3.08 14.65
C ASN A 383 -24.93 -2.14 13.67
N VAL A 384 -25.99 -2.60 12.99
CA VAL A 384 -26.72 -1.83 11.98
C VAL A 384 -28.21 -1.88 12.28
N LYS A 385 -28.80 -0.72 12.57
CA LYS A 385 -30.20 -0.58 12.96
C LYS A 385 -31.17 -1.09 11.89
N ASP A 386 -30.87 -0.86 10.61
CA ASP A 386 -31.72 -1.30 9.49
C ASP A 386 -31.88 -2.83 9.40
N CYS A 387 -30.97 -3.58 10.03
CA CYS A 387 -31.03 -5.03 10.12
C CYS A 387 -31.96 -5.52 11.24
N ASP A 388 -32.49 -4.63 12.09
CA ASP A 388 -33.54 -4.91 13.07
C ASP A 388 -34.93 -4.81 12.41
N SER A 389 -35.19 -5.70 11.47
CA SER A 389 -36.45 -5.77 10.71
C SER A 389 -37.00 -7.19 10.67
N GLU A 390 -38.28 -7.35 10.29
CA GLU A 390 -38.97 -8.64 10.23
C GLU A 390 -38.18 -9.72 9.44
N PHE A 391 -37.52 -9.31 8.36
CA PHE A 391 -36.71 -10.20 7.52
C PHE A 391 -35.22 -10.21 7.87
N GLY A 392 -34.75 -9.16 8.57
CA GLY A 392 -33.38 -9.00 9.05
C GLY A 392 -32.28 -9.06 7.98
N CYS A 393 -31.05 -8.91 8.44
CA CYS A 393 -29.84 -9.18 7.64
C CYS A 393 -29.12 -10.43 8.15
N LYS A 394 -28.43 -11.12 7.26
CA LYS A 394 -27.58 -12.27 7.58
C LYS A 394 -26.14 -12.02 7.16
N ARG A 395 -25.19 -12.59 7.90
CA ARG A 395 -23.77 -12.58 7.56
C ARG A 395 -23.44 -13.75 6.66
N GLU A 396 -22.86 -13.46 5.51
CA GLU A 396 -22.48 -14.47 4.51
C GLU A 396 -21.03 -14.29 4.04
N HIS A 397 -20.46 -15.37 3.50
CA HIS A 397 -19.09 -15.43 2.97
C HIS A 397 -17.98 -15.13 4.00
N TYR A 398 -16.74 -15.15 3.55
CA TYR A 398 -15.56 -14.86 4.39
C TYR A 398 -15.52 -13.42 4.89
N GLY A 399 -15.98 -12.46 4.08
CA GLY A 399 -16.09 -11.06 4.47
C GLY A 399 -17.21 -10.74 5.46
N GLN A 400 -18.12 -11.70 5.73
CA GLN A 400 -19.22 -11.58 6.70
C GLN A 400 -20.11 -10.34 6.50
N MET A 401 -20.25 -9.93 5.23
CA MET A 401 -21.07 -8.80 4.83
C MET A 401 -22.53 -9.06 5.20
N MET A 402 -23.22 -8.00 5.65
CA MET A 402 -24.64 -8.06 5.96
C MET A 402 -25.46 -8.04 4.67
N LEU A 403 -26.10 -9.15 4.34
CA LEU A 403 -27.02 -9.24 3.22
C LEU A 403 -28.45 -9.29 3.74
N GLY A 404 -29.29 -8.38 3.26
CA GLY A 404 -30.73 -8.39 3.56
C GLY A 404 -31.40 -9.64 2.97
N ALA A 405 -32.30 -10.26 3.72
CA ALA A 405 -32.98 -11.49 3.31
C ALA A 405 -33.78 -11.36 1.99
N MET A 406 -34.05 -10.13 1.53
CA MET A 406 -34.79 -9.86 0.29
C MET A 406 -33.96 -10.13 -0.99
N ARG A 407 -32.62 -10.18 -0.92
CA ARG A 407 -31.79 -10.53 -2.10
C ARG A 407 -31.87 -12.02 -2.47
N LEU A 408 -32.20 -12.91 -1.54
CA LEU A 408 -32.32 -14.36 -1.80
C LEU A 408 -33.61 -14.77 -2.52
N VAL A 409 -34.61 -13.88 -2.63
CA VAL A 409 -35.90 -14.17 -3.28
C VAL A 409 -36.00 -13.55 -4.69
N GLY A 410 -35.07 -12.63 -5.05
CA GLY A 410 -35.08 -11.90 -6.32
C GLY A 410 -34.70 -12.72 -7.56
N ALA A 411 -34.04 -13.88 -7.41
CA ALA A 411 -33.66 -14.74 -8.52
C ALA A 411 -34.78 -15.66 -9.04
N ALA A 412 -35.94 -15.70 -8.37
CA ALA A 412 -37.04 -16.61 -8.72
C ALA A 412 -38.35 -15.91 -9.16
N ARG A 413 -38.38 -14.56 -9.27
CA ARG A 413 -39.61 -13.80 -9.58
C ARG A 413 -39.58 -12.97 -10.87
N HIS A 414 -38.61 -13.19 -11.77
CA HIS A 414 -38.59 -12.54 -13.10
C HIS A 414 -39.04 -13.44 -14.27
N THR A 415 -39.79 -14.51 -14.00
CA THR A 415 -40.44 -15.32 -15.05
C THR A 415 -41.94 -15.57 -14.83
N ALA A 416 -42.61 -14.78 -13.99
CA ALA A 416 -44.06 -14.92 -13.78
C ALA A 416 -44.75 -13.58 -13.54
N ALA A 417 -44.72 -12.69 -14.52
CA ALA A 417 -45.61 -11.52 -14.58
C ALA A 417 -45.97 -11.17 -16.02
N LEU A 418 -46.52 -12.14 -16.75
CA LEU A 418 -47.28 -11.92 -17.98
C LEU A 418 -48.28 -13.06 -18.13
N ARG A 419 -49.39 -12.99 -17.38
CA ARG A 419 -50.70 -13.51 -17.79
C ARG A 419 -51.78 -13.24 -16.74
N ALA A 420 -52.95 -12.89 -17.29
CA ALA A 420 -54.28 -12.85 -16.70
C ALA A 420 -54.63 -11.59 -15.90
N LEU A 421 -55.47 -10.73 -16.49
CA LEU A 421 -56.94 -10.67 -16.30
C LEU A 421 -57.51 -9.49 -17.14
N PRO A 422 -58.85 -9.37 -17.34
CA PRO A 422 -59.66 -10.16 -18.27
C PRO A 422 -60.35 -9.27 -19.34
N LEU A 423 -60.94 -9.94 -20.33
CA LEU A 423 -61.80 -9.34 -21.36
C LEU A 423 -63.03 -8.63 -20.76
N SER A 424 -63.30 -7.41 -21.22
CA SER A 424 -64.67 -6.94 -21.44
C SER A 424 -64.74 -6.08 -22.72
N SER A 425 -65.76 -6.39 -23.50
CA SER A 425 -66.08 -5.92 -24.85
C SER A 425 -66.45 -4.44 -24.89
N SER A 426 -66.02 -3.71 -25.93
CA SER A 426 -66.91 -2.91 -26.81
C SER A 426 -66.15 -2.07 -27.85
N ARG A 427 -66.44 -2.38 -29.13
CA ARG A 427 -66.57 -1.49 -30.31
C ARG A 427 -65.38 -0.65 -30.82
N LEU A 428 -64.93 -1.05 -32.01
CA LEU A 428 -64.29 -0.24 -33.08
C LEU A 428 -65.24 0.88 -33.58
N PRO A 429 -64.72 2.01 -34.16
CA PRO A 429 -64.25 1.99 -35.55
C PRO A 429 -62.92 2.73 -35.85
N THR A 430 -62.23 2.13 -36.82
CA THR A 430 -61.30 2.67 -37.84
C THR A 430 -61.31 4.18 -38.11
N PHE A 431 -60.11 4.78 -38.22
CA PHE A 431 -59.74 5.69 -39.33
C PHE A 431 -58.20 5.78 -39.48
N ALA A 432 -57.78 6.17 -40.68
CA ALA A 432 -56.49 5.95 -41.33
C ALA A 432 -55.32 6.90 -40.92
N LEU A 433 -54.12 6.48 -41.34
CA LEU A 433 -52.81 7.16 -41.49
C LEU A 433 -52.86 8.68 -41.85
N PRO A 434 -51.80 9.53 -41.67
CA PRO A 434 -50.38 9.22 -42.00
C PRO A 434 -49.23 9.91 -41.21
N VAL A 435 -48.03 9.34 -41.43
CA VAL A 435 -46.66 9.90 -41.54
C VAL A 435 -46.36 11.28 -40.92
N GLY A 436 -45.37 11.30 -40.02
CA GLY A 436 -44.73 12.53 -39.52
C GLY A 436 -43.35 12.28 -38.88
N ARG A 437 -42.31 12.47 -39.69
CA ARG A 437 -40.88 12.64 -39.37
C ARG A 437 -40.65 13.62 -38.21
N ILE A 438 -39.75 13.32 -37.26
CA ILE A 438 -38.88 14.29 -36.53
C ILE A 438 -37.80 13.50 -35.76
N GLU A 439 -36.54 13.82 -36.04
CA GLU A 439 -35.34 13.45 -35.29
C GLU A 439 -35.28 14.21 -33.96
N ARG A 440 -34.81 13.58 -32.87
CA ARG A 440 -34.16 14.29 -31.76
C ARG A 440 -32.96 13.52 -31.22
N PHE A 441 -31.79 14.04 -31.59
CA PHE A 441 -30.53 13.94 -30.85
C PHE A 441 -30.70 14.47 -29.42
N PHE A 442 -30.10 13.79 -28.43
CA PHE A 442 -29.74 14.38 -27.15
C PHE A 442 -28.23 14.25 -26.97
N VAL A 443 -27.54 15.37 -27.19
CA VAL A 443 -26.17 15.65 -26.78
C VAL A 443 -26.28 16.62 -25.60
N GLN A 444 -25.65 16.31 -24.47
CA GLN A 444 -25.51 17.27 -23.37
C GLN A 444 -24.02 17.49 -23.09
N GLN A 445 -23.60 18.75 -23.31
CA GLN A 445 -22.31 19.34 -22.96
C GLN A 445 -22.43 20.14 -21.63
N PRO A 446 -21.30 20.49 -20.99
CA PRO A 446 -21.19 20.90 -19.58
C PRO A 446 -21.42 22.42 -19.34
N PRO A 447 -21.59 22.87 -18.09
CA PRO A 447 -21.77 24.30 -17.82
C PRO A 447 -20.44 25.06 -17.67
N ARG A 448 -20.45 26.27 -18.20
CA ARG A 448 -19.36 27.26 -18.26
C ARG A 448 -19.58 28.36 -17.21
N ALA A 449 -18.46 28.94 -16.78
CA ALA A 449 -18.26 30.03 -15.84
C ALA A 449 -19.16 31.28 -16.03
N ARG A 450 -19.32 32.04 -14.93
CA ARG A 450 -19.64 33.47 -14.95
C ARG A 450 -18.57 34.28 -14.22
N SER A 451 -18.18 35.36 -14.89
CA SER A 451 -17.27 36.43 -14.48
C SER A 451 -18.08 37.60 -13.93
N SER A 452 -17.51 38.38 -13.00
CA SER A 452 -17.78 39.81 -12.90
C SER A 452 -16.49 40.56 -12.54
N SER A 453 -16.13 41.46 -13.44
CA SER A 453 -15.08 42.47 -13.43
C SER A 453 -15.29 43.58 -12.40
N PHE A 454 -14.20 44.10 -11.81
CA PHE A 454 -14.01 45.52 -11.54
C PHE A 454 -12.51 45.89 -11.56
N LEU A 455 -12.19 47.01 -12.21
CA LEU A 455 -10.87 47.49 -12.58
C LEU A 455 -10.32 48.55 -11.60
N THR A 456 -9.01 48.45 -11.36
CA THR A 456 -7.97 49.49 -11.21
C THR A 456 -8.14 50.73 -10.32
N SER A 457 -7.16 50.92 -9.41
CA SER A 457 -6.49 52.21 -9.18
C SER A 457 -5.09 51.99 -8.58
N LEU A 458 -4.06 52.47 -9.28
CA LEU A 458 -2.68 52.67 -8.81
C LEU A 458 -2.56 54.12 -8.30
N ALA A 459 -1.84 54.35 -7.18
CA ALA A 459 -0.77 55.35 -7.08
C ALA A 459 -0.20 55.50 -5.65
N ALA A 460 1.12 55.31 -5.56
CA ALA A 460 2.12 56.09 -4.82
C ALA A 460 1.76 56.77 -3.48
N ARG A 461 2.58 56.49 -2.45
CA ARG A 461 3.34 57.54 -1.74
C ARG A 461 4.46 56.99 -0.85
N SER A 462 5.55 57.75 -0.85
CA SER A 462 6.87 57.48 -0.29
C SER A 462 7.02 57.91 1.17
N SER A 463 8.00 57.29 1.83
CA SER A 463 9.03 57.87 2.73
C SER A 463 8.66 58.78 3.92
N VAL A 464 8.98 58.33 5.13
CA VAL A 464 9.54 59.11 6.28
C VAL A 464 10.36 58.12 7.14
N LEU A 465 11.70 58.06 7.08
CA LEU A 465 12.75 58.79 7.82
C LEU A 465 12.81 58.62 9.36
N ARG A 466 14.00 58.16 9.80
CA ARG A 466 14.69 58.35 11.11
C ARG A 466 14.09 57.60 12.33
N ARG A 467 14.89 56.99 13.21
CA ARG A 467 16.05 57.60 13.91
C ARG A 467 16.97 56.55 14.55
N SER A 468 18.23 56.93 14.64
CA SER A 468 19.43 56.21 15.07
C SER A 468 19.57 55.95 16.58
N SER A 469 20.35 54.89 16.88
CA SER A 469 21.48 54.80 17.83
C SER A 469 21.39 55.41 19.24
N SER A 470 21.75 54.60 20.24
CA SER A 470 22.82 55.01 21.17
C SER A 470 23.58 53.81 21.73
N SER A 471 24.89 54.00 21.77
CA SER A 471 25.96 53.17 22.32
C SER A 471 26.30 53.61 23.74
N VAL A 472 26.73 52.68 24.60
CA VAL A 472 27.61 52.98 25.73
C VAL A 472 28.76 51.98 25.72
N SER A 473 29.98 52.51 25.83
CA SER A 473 31.26 51.79 25.89
C SER A 473 32.11 52.39 27.00
N LYS A 474 32.92 51.55 27.66
CA LYS A 474 34.31 51.76 28.17
C LYS A 474 34.59 50.78 29.32
N ALA A 475 35.80 50.29 29.61
CA ALA A 475 37.10 50.20 28.93
C ALA A 475 38.10 49.52 29.92
N SER A 476 39.32 49.25 29.42
CA SER A 476 40.58 48.90 30.12
C SER A 476 40.92 47.41 30.14
N GLY A 477 42.12 46.93 29.80
CA GLY A 477 43.40 47.58 29.48
C GLY A 477 44.29 46.63 28.65
N GLY A 478 45.37 47.16 28.08
CA GLY A 478 46.23 46.45 27.14
C GLY A 478 47.35 45.63 27.79
N GLU A 479 47.82 44.60 27.07
CA GLU A 479 49.14 44.01 27.30
C GLU A 479 49.69 43.34 26.04
N VAL A 480 51.00 43.14 26.07
CA VAL A 480 52.00 42.94 25.02
C VAL A 480 51.87 41.59 24.31
N ALA A 481 52.18 41.61 23.01
CA ALA A 481 52.14 40.47 22.11
C ALA A 481 53.16 39.37 22.47
N THR A 482 52.65 38.21 22.88
CA THR A 482 53.33 36.91 22.80
C THR A 482 52.55 36.02 21.84
N ALA A 483 53.25 35.42 20.87
CA ALA A 483 52.68 34.55 19.85
C ALA A 483 52.13 33.25 20.48
N GLU A 484 50.85 33.27 20.86
CA GLU A 484 50.14 32.07 21.32
C GLU A 484 49.82 31.13 20.15
N SER A 485 50.10 29.84 20.36
CA SER A 485 49.75 28.77 19.45
C SER A 485 48.22 28.63 19.38
N MET A 486 47.60 29.27 18.38
CA MET A 486 46.14 29.16 18.17
C MET A 486 45.69 27.70 18.13
N SER A 487 44.67 27.39 18.94
CA SER A 487 43.95 26.11 18.96
C SER A 487 43.47 25.71 17.56
N HIS A 488 43.50 24.42 17.25
CA HIS A 488 43.06 23.87 15.95
C HIS A 488 41.64 24.30 15.56
N LEU A 489 40.75 24.52 16.55
CA LEU A 489 39.39 25.00 16.32
C LEU A 489 39.34 26.47 15.88
N GLU A 490 40.22 27.31 16.41
CA GLU A 490 40.29 28.71 15.99
C GLU A 490 40.89 28.86 14.59
N ARG A 491 41.88 28.02 14.26
CA ARG A 491 42.41 27.93 12.89
C ARG A 491 41.34 27.48 11.90
N LEU A 492 40.50 26.50 12.29
CA LEU A 492 39.40 26.05 11.44
C LEU A 492 38.34 27.13 11.26
N LYS A 493 37.99 27.87 12.32
CA LYS A 493 37.03 28.97 12.28
C LYS A 493 37.54 30.13 11.40
N ASP A 494 38.83 30.45 11.48
CA ASP A 494 39.48 31.47 10.65
C ASP A 494 39.54 31.04 9.17
N LEU A 495 39.87 29.78 8.90
CA LEU A 495 39.83 29.21 7.54
C LEU A 495 38.40 29.19 6.98
N TRP A 496 37.40 28.85 7.77
CA TRP A 496 35.99 28.89 7.37
C TRP A 496 35.54 30.32 7.04
N ARG A 497 35.98 31.31 7.83
CA ARG A 497 35.67 32.72 7.58
C ARG A 497 36.32 33.26 6.31
N LYS A 498 37.55 32.83 6.00
CA LYS A 498 38.33 33.27 4.84
C LYS A 498 37.97 32.54 3.54
N TYR A 499 37.67 31.24 3.62
CA TYR A 499 37.51 30.37 2.45
C TYR A 499 36.14 29.70 2.36
N GLY A 500 35.33 29.63 3.43
CA GLY A 500 34.12 28.81 3.49
C GLY A 500 33.11 29.07 2.37
N ILE A 501 32.70 30.33 2.17
CA ILE A 501 31.75 30.68 1.09
C ILE A 501 32.35 30.42 -0.30
N VAL A 502 33.66 30.65 -0.47
CA VAL A 502 34.34 30.41 -1.75
C VAL A 502 34.50 28.91 -2.00
N ALA A 503 34.73 28.11 -0.95
CA ALA A 503 34.84 26.66 -1.02
C ALA A 503 33.49 26.03 -1.40
N ILE A 504 32.39 26.47 -0.79
CA ILE A 504 31.03 26.01 -1.12
C ILE A 504 30.70 26.37 -2.57
N GLY A 505 30.96 27.61 -2.99
CA GLY A 505 30.74 28.03 -4.37
C GLY A 505 31.57 27.21 -5.37
N THR A 506 32.86 27.03 -5.10
CA THR A 506 33.77 26.26 -5.96
C THR A 506 33.33 24.80 -6.05
N TYR A 507 32.92 24.19 -4.94
CA TYR A 507 32.43 22.82 -4.89
C TYR A 507 31.14 22.63 -5.68
N LEU A 508 30.15 23.51 -5.50
CA LEU A 508 28.87 23.44 -6.20
C LEU A 508 29.03 23.68 -7.71
N THR A 509 29.91 24.61 -8.11
CA THR A 509 30.23 24.82 -9.53
C THR A 509 30.92 23.58 -10.12
N MET A 510 31.87 22.97 -9.41
CA MET A 510 32.53 21.75 -9.85
C MET A 510 31.55 20.57 -9.92
N TYR A 511 30.66 20.45 -8.95
CA TYR A 511 29.59 19.45 -8.93
C TYR A 511 28.66 19.60 -10.13
N GLY A 512 28.17 20.81 -10.41
CA GLY A 512 27.30 21.09 -11.54
C GLY A 512 27.99 20.82 -12.89
N ALA A 513 29.27 21.16 -13.02
CA ALA A 513 30.05 20.89 -14.23
C ALA A 513 30.24 19.39 -14.48
N VAL A 514 30.56 18.61 -13.44
CA VAL A 514 30.73 17.15 -13.54
C VAL A 514 29.39 16.45 -13.80
N LEU A 515 28.34 16.82 -13.08
CA LEU A 515 27.01 16.26 -13.29
C LEU A 515 26.50 16.58 -14.70
N GLY A 516 26.65 17.82 -15.15
CA GLY A 516 26.25 18.25 -16.49
C GLY A 516 27.05 17.56 -17.59
N SER A 517 28.36 17.36 -17.42
CA SER A 517 29.18 16.66 -18.42
C SER A 517 28.87 15.17 -18.49
N MET A 518 28.62 14.52 -17.34
CA MET A 518 28.17 13.12 -17.30
C MET A 518 26.79 12.95 -17.91
N TYR A 519 25.86 13.84 -17.59
CA TYR A 519 24.52 13.85 -18.18
C TYR A 519 24.60 14.00 -19.71
N LEU A 520 25.35 14.97 -20.21
CA LEU A 520 25.53 15.18 -21.65
C LEU A 520 26.25 14.00 -22.33
N ALA A 521 27.24 13.38 -21.67
CA ALA A 521 27.93 12.21 -22.22
C ALA A 521 27.01 10.98 -22.34
N ILE A 522 26.06 10.82 -21.42
CA ILE A 522 25.06 9.75 -21.46
C ILE A 522 23.95 10.10 -22.48
N ASP A 523 23.44 11.33 -22.47
CA ASP A 523 22.37 11.81 -23.37
C ASP A 523 22.80 11.84 -24.85
N GLN A 524 24.05 12.23 -25.12
CA GLN A 524 24.63 12.23 -26.48
C GLN A 524 25.14 10.85 -26.93
N GLY A 525 25.01 9.82 -26.08
CA GLY A 525 25.43 8.45 -26.38
C GLY A 525 26.94 8.26 -26.53
N TRP A 526 27.76 9.18 -25.99
CA TRP A 526 29.22 9.03 -25.95
C TRP A 526 29.65 7.89 -25.02
N VAL A 527 28.84 7.59 -24.01
CA VAL A 527 28.91 6.36 -23.22
C VAL A 527 27.90 5.37 -23.82
N ARG A 528 28.38 4.43 -24.64
CA ARG A 528 27.51 3.47 -25.36
C ARG A 528 26.83 2.50 -24.38
N THR A 529 25.50 2.56 -24.29
CA THR A 529 24.67 1.66 -23.46
C THR A 529 23.67 0.81 -24.24
N ASN A 530 23.74 0.69 -25.57
CA ASN A 530 22.99 -0.37 -26.29
C ASN A 530 23.57 -0.79 -27.66
N LYS A 531 23.46 -2.09 -27.95
CA LYS A 531 23.77 -2.73 -29.24
C LYS A 531 22.57 -2.56 -30.19
N ARG A 532 22.78 -1.88 -31.32
CA ARG A 532 21.87 -1.89 -32.47
C ARG A 532 22.07 -3.22 -33.19
N THR A 533 21.05 -4.09 -33.21
CA THR A 533 21.08 -5.33 -34.01
C THR A 533 20.87 -5.03 -35.49
N THR A 534 21.91 -5.21 -36.29
CA THR A 534 21.81 -5.60 -37.70
C THR A 534 22.98 -6.51 -38.09
N SER A 535 22.64 -7.77 -38.37
CA SER A 535 23.30 -8.84 -39.15
C SER A 535 24.83 -9.01 -39.23
N LYS A 536 25.20 -10.29 -39.01
CA LYS A 536 26.35 -11.08 -39.51
C LYS A 536 27.70 -10.97 -38.79
N GLY A 537 28.20 -12.14 -38.37
CA GLY A 537 29.62 -12.49 -38.39
C GLY A 537 30.29 -12.67 -37.02
N GLU A 538 30.68 -13.92 -36.75
CA GLU A 538 31.84 -14.40 -35.96
C GLU A 538 32.29 -13.72 -34.65
N GLY A 539 32.43 -14.57 -33.63
CA GLY A 539 33.71 -14.75 -32.94
C GLY A 539 34.10 -13.73 -31.87
N GLN A 540 34.21 -14.26 -30.65
CA GLN A 540 35.14 -13.86 -29.59
C GLN A 540 34.53 -13.17 -28.37
N SER A 541 34.86 -13.79 -27.24
CA SER A 541 34.57 -13.46 -25.85
C SER A 541 34.99 -12.04 -25.50
N ASP A 542 34.09 -11.29 -24.86
CA ASP A 542 34.45 -10.30 -23.84
C ASP A 542 33.24 -10.06 -22.93
N GLU A 543 33.50 -10.06 -21.62
CA GLU A 543 32.53 -9.79 -20.57
C GLU A 543 31.98 -8.36 -20.71
N SER A 544 30.79 -8.24 -21.29
CA SER A 544 30.08 -6.95 -21.39
C SER A 544 29.13 -6.78 -20.20
N PHE A 545 29.37 -5.73 -19.42
CA PHE A 545 28.63 -5.34 -18.24
C PHE A 545 27.16 -5.06 -18.61
N ASN A 546 26.28 -6.00 -18.28
CA ASN A 546 24.88 -5.96 -18.68
C ASN A 546 24.10 -4.99 -17.78
N LEU A 547 23.89 -3.77 -18.26
CA LEU A 547 23.30 -2.63 -17.53
C LEU A 547 21.94 -2.97 -16.89
N VAL A 548 21.11 -3.76 -17.57
CA VAL A 548 19.79 -4.17 -17.07
C VAL A 548 19.92 -5.20 -15.95
N THR A 549 20.85 -6.16 -16.10
CA THR A 549 21.14 -7.16 -15.06
C THR A 549 21.79 -6.55 -13.83
N THR A 550 22.67 -5.56 -14.02
CA THR A 550 23.30 -4.82 -12.91
C THR A 550 22.27 -3.93 -12.23
N THR A 551 21.40 -3.23 -12.98
CA THR A 551 20.35 -2.40 -12.38
C THR A 551 19.34 -3.25 -11.61
N ASN A 552 18.92 -4.40 -12.14
CA ASN A 552 18.03 -5.33 -11.41
C ASN A 552 18.71 -6.01 -10.22
N LYS A 553 20.03 -6.29 -10.29
CA LYS A 553 20.80 -6.73 -9.13
C LYS A 553 20.94 -5.63 -8.09
N PHE A 554 21.06 -4.36 -8.48
CA PHE A 554 21.13 -3.23 -7.56
C PHE A 554 19.78 -2.88 -6.96
N VAL A 555 18.67 -3.06 -7.68
CA VAL A 555 17.32 -2.99 -7.11
C VAL A 555 17.14 -4.09 -6.07
N LYS A 556 17.54 -5.34 -6.37
CA LYS A 556 17.56 -6.42 -5.37
C LYS A 556 18.47 -6.12 -4.18
N ILE A 557 19.66 -5.58 -4.39
CA ILE A 557 20.57 -5.18 -3.30
C ILE A 557 19.99 -4.00 -2.49
N ALA A 558 19.27 -3.07 -3.12
CA ALA A 558 18.62 -1.95 -2.45
C ALA A 558 17.35 -2.38 -1.70
N GLU A 559 16.64 -3.38 -2.19
CA GLU A 559 15.53 -4.06 -1.51
C GLU A 559 16.05 -4.88 -0.30
N ASP A 560 17.14 -5.65 -0.49
CA ASP A 560 17.77 -6.45 0.57
C ASP A 560 18.44 -5.59 1.66
N LEU A 561 18.88 -4.37 1.33
CA LEU A 561 19.45 -3.41 2.28
C LEU A 561 18.43 -2.42 2.87
N GLY A 562 17.14 -2.52 2.54
CA GLY A 562 16.09 -1.66 3.09
C GLY A 562 16.16 -0.19 2.66
N ILE A 563 16.88 0.12 1.57
CA ILE A 563 17.10 1.49 1.07
C ILE A 563 16.03 1.87 0.03
N ALA A 564 15.25 0.90 -0.46
CA ALA A 564 14.14 1.12 -1.41
C ALA A 564 13.11 2.16 -0.93
N GLN A 565 12.96 2.35 0.38
CA GLN A 565 12.09 3.39 0.95
C GLN A 565 12.52 4.84 0.67
N TYR A 566 13.76 5.06 0.21
CA TYR A 566 14.30 6.38 -0.15
C TYR A 566 14.39 6.63 -1.66
N LEU A 567 14.07 5.62 -2.48
CA LEU A 567 14.08 5.72 -3.94
C LEU A 567 12.65 5.50 -4.43
N GLU A 568 11.86 6.57 -4.46
CA GLU A 568 10.59 6.61 -5.19
C GLU A 568 10.89 6.42 -6.69
N VAL A 569 10.78 5.19 -7.19
CA VAL A 569 10.82 4.89 -8.62
C VAL A 569 9.40 4.68 -9.09
N GLU A 570 8.63 5.76 -9.15
CA GLU A 570 7.36 5.80 -9.86
C GLU A 570 7.58 6.62 -11.13
N GLN A 571 7.62 5.94 -12.27
CA GLN A 571 7.83 6.45 -13.63
C GLN A 571 9.23 7.01 -13.96
N VAL A 572 10.14 6.12 -14.36
CA VAL A 572 11.36 6.53 -15.06
C VAL A 572 11.00 6.88 -16.51
N SER A 573 10.74 8.16 -16.78
CA SER A 573 10.90 8.65 -18.15
C SER A 573 12.34 8.40 -18.59
N SER A 574 12.59 8.12 -19.88
CA SER A 574 13.96 7.88 -20.38
C SER A 574 14.95 8.99 -20.01
N LYS A 575 14.47 10.23 -19.85
CA LYS A 575 15.27 11.38 -19.38
C LYS A 575 15.57 11.34 -17.88
N THR A 576 14.63 10.87 -17.06
CA THR A 576 14.82 10.68 -15.61
C THR A 576 15.85 9.59 -15.33
N GLY A 577 15.85 8.52 -16.13
CA GLY A 577 16.84 7.43 -16.05
C GLY A 577 18.26 7.91 -16.38
N THR A 578 18.41 8.70 -17.44
CA THR A 578 19.70 9.32 -17.80
C THR A 578 20.23 10.25 -16.70
N PHE A 579 19.35 11.06 -16.10
CA PHE A 579 19.73 11.92 -14.98
C PHE A 579 20.15 11.11 -13.75
N LEU A 580 19.42 10.05 -13.41
CA LEU A 580 19.75 9.19 -12.27
C LEU A 580 21.11 8.51 -12.46
N LEU A 581 21.38 7.96 -13.65
CA LEU A 581 22.68 7.38 -13.98
C LEU A 581 23.81 8.41 -13.89
N ALA A 582 23.60 9.62 -14.42
CA ALA A 582 24.57 10.72 -14.31
C ALA A 582 24.82 11.10 -12.85
N TRP A 583 23.78 11.15 -12.02
CA TRP A 583 23.88 11.47 -10.60
C TRP A 583 24.65 10.40 -9.82
N ILE A 584 24.38 9.12 -10.09
CA ILE A 584 25.12 7.99 -9.50
C ILE A 584 26.59 8.04 -9.93
N ALA A 585 26.88 8.22 -11.22
CA ALA A 585 28.25 8.37 -11.72
C ALA A 585 28.98 9.56 -11.05
N THR A 586 28.24 10.64 -10.76
CA THR A 586 28.76 11.83 -10.07
C THR A 586 29.13 11.56 -8.61
N LYS A 587 28.60 10.52 -7.97
CA LYS A 587 29.00 10.10 -6.62
C LYS A 587 30.36 9.41 -6.60
N PHE A 588 30.69 8.62 -7.61
CA PHE A 588 32.01 7.98 -7.71
C PHE A 588 33.16 8.98 -7.92
N THR A 589 32.86 10.20 -8.38
CA THR A 589 33.88 11.27 -8.52
C THR A 589 34.05 12.12 -7.26
N GLU A 590 33.33 11.83 -6.18
CA GLU A 590 33.33 12.65 -4.97
C GLU A 590 34.72 12.83 -4.32
N PRO A 591 35.56 11.78 -4.14
CA PRO A 591 36.89 11.94 -3.56
C PRO A 591 37.79 12.86 -4.41
N LEU A 592 37.74 12.68 -5.73
CA LEU A 592 38.53 13.48 -6.68
C LEU A 592 38.03 14.93 -6.74
N ARG A 593 36.72 15.13 -6.74
CA ARG A 593 36.08 16.45 -6.77
C ARG A 593 36.39 17.25 -5.52
N LEU A 594 36.38 16.60 -4.36
CA LEU A 594 36.76 17.22 -3.09
C LEU A 594 38.23 17.63 -3.09
N ALA A 595 39.14 16.74 -3.52
CA ALA A 595 40.57 17.03 -3.60
C ALA A 595 40.86 18.22 -4.54
N LEU A 596 40.22 18.24 -5.72
CA LEU A 596 40.38 19.33 -6.68
C LEU A 596 39.83 20.66 -6.14
N THR A 597 38.70 20.62 -5.45
CA THR A 597 38.10 21.79 -4.80
C THR A 597 39.05 22.38 -3.76
N ILE A 598 39.65 21.55 -2.90
CA ILE A 598 40.62 21.99 -1.90
C ILE A 598 41.85 22.63 -2.55
N ALA A 599 42.33 22.09 -3.67
CA ALA A 599 43.50 22.63 -4.38
C ALA A 599 43.23 23.99 -5.07
N VAL A 600 42.03 24.17 -5.63
CA VAL A 600 41.67 25.34 -6.45
C VAL A 600 41.13 26.50 -5.61
N THR A 601 40.37 26.20 -4.55
CA THR A 601 39.69 27.20 -3.69
C THR A 601 40.62 28.33 -3.22
N PRO A 602 41.87 28.09 -2.76
CA PRO A 602 42.74 29.17 -2.31
C PRO A 602 43.14 30.15 -3.41
N ARG A 603 43.22 29.70 -4.67
CA ARG A 603 43.55 30.57 -5.82
C ARG A 603 42.35 31.42 -6.21
N ILE A 604 41.15 30.84 -6.25
CA ILE A 604 39.89 31.56 -6.53
C ILE A 604 39.62 32.59 -5.43
N ALA A 605 39.80 32.23 -4.16
CA ALA A 605 39.60 33.14 -3.04
C ALA A 605 40.55 34.36 -3.09
N ARG A 606 41.79 34.19 -3.58
CA ARG A 606 42.72 35.30 -3.80
C ARG A 606 42.32 36.17 -4.99
N LEU A 607 41.85 35.57 -6.08
CA LEU A 607 41.36 36.30 -7.26
C LEU A 607 40.15 37.17 -6.91
N LEU A 608 39.26 36.68 -6.05
CA LEU A 608 38.07 37.39 -5.56
C LEU A 608 38.37 38.36 -4.40
N GLY A 609 39.65 38.58 -4.05
CA GLY A 609 40.06 39.50 -2.99
C GLY A 609 39.68 39.08 -1.57
N ARG A 610 39.21 37.84 -1.35
CA ARG A 610 38.78 37.31 -0.05
C ARG A 610 39.90 36.65 0.76
N ALA A 611 41.05 36.39 0.14
CA ALA A 611 42.22 35.82 0.81
C ALA A 611 43.45 36.74 0.67
N PRO A 612 44.34 36.78 1.69
CA PRO A 612 45.54 37.63 1.67
C PRO A 612 46.49 37.25 0.52
N LYS A 613 47.13 38.26 -0.08
CA LYS A 613 48.13 38.09 -1.15
C LYS A 613 49.35 37.34 -0.59
N LEU A 614 49.86 36.38 -1.37
CA LEU A 614 51.09 35.67 -1.00
C LEU A 614 52.25 36.70 -0.91
N PRO A 615 53.14 36.60 0.09
CA PRO A 615 54.35 37.41 0.11
C PRO A 615 55.20 37.08 -1.14
N PRO A 616 55.92 38.07 -1.70
CA PRO A 616 56.75 37.85 -2.88
C PRO A 616 57.77 36.74 -2.62
N LYS A 617 57.92 35.82 -3.57
CA LYS A 617 58.89 34.72 -3.51
C LYS A 617 60.29 35.30 -3.27
N ALA A 618 60.82 35.14 -2.06
CA ALA A 618 62.22 35.37 -1.78
C ALA A 618 63.07 34.34 -2.56
N PRO A 619 64.16 34.75 -3.24
CA PRO A 619 65.02 33.81 -3.95
C PRO A 619 65.78 32.89 -2.96
N GLY A 620 65.57 31.58 -3.11
CA GLY A 620 66.57 30.54 -2.92
C GLY A 620 67.18 30.32 -1.53
N LYS A 621 66.52 29.56 -0.66
CA LYS A 621 67.18 28.89 0.50
C LYS A 621 67.94 27.60 0.12
N ILE A 622 67.86 27.16 -1.13
CA ILE A 622 68.53 25.95 -1.65
C ILE A 622 70.06 26.18 -1.80
N ALA A 623 70.52 27.43 -1.94
CA ALA A 623 71.95 27.76 -2.01
C ALA A 623 72.71 27.58 -0.67
N SER A 624 72.00 27.50 0.47
CA SER A 624 72.64 27.39 1.80
C SER A 624 72.80 25.94 2.30
N MET A 625 72.17 24.96 1.63
CA MET A 625 72.30 23.53 1.99
C MET A 625 73.27 22.75 1.10
N ILE A 626 73.64 23.28 -0.08
CA ILE A 626 74.61 22.63 -0.99
C ILE A 626 76.07 22.96 -0.61
N LYS A 627 76.32 23.99 0.22
CA LYS A 627 77.68 24.36 0.66
C LYS A 627 78.17 23.60 1.91
N LYS A 628 77.42 22.61 2.42
CA LYS A 628 77.74 21.87 3.64
C LYS A 628 78.02 20.37 3.44
N GLN A 629 78.06 19.88 2.20
CA GLN A 629 78.41 18.49 1.88
C GLN A 629 79.30 18.41 0.63
N THR A 630 80.58 18.77 0.79
CA THR A 630 81.69 18.37 -0.10
C THR A 630 83.03 18.49 0.67
N VAL A 631 83.24 17.51 1.56
CA VAL A 631 84.41 16.59 1.69
C VAL A 631 85.81 17.18 1.34
N PRO A 632 86.85 17.03 2.19
CA PRO A 632 87.66 15.81 2.14
C PRO A 632 88.18 15.27 3.49
N LYS A 633 88.02 13.95 3.68
CA LYS A 633 88.90 13.13 4.51
C LYS A 633 89.60 12.14 3.58
N GLU A 634 90.82 12.49 3.18
CA GLU A 634 91.80 11.55 2.68
C GLU A 634 92.69 11.14 3.88
N LYS A 635 92.79 9.83 4.10
CA LYS A 635 93.75 9.15 5.01
C LYS A 635 95.06 8.91 4.22
N PRO A 636 96.19 8.42 4.79
CA PRO A 636 96.69 8.45 6.17
C PRO A 636 98.23 8.75 6.29
N LYS A 637 98.71 8.80 7.55
CA LYS A 637 100.07 8.45 8.08
C LYS A 637 101.28 9.37 7.81
N ALA A 638 101.69 10.07 8.86
CA ALA A 638 102.99 9.89 9.54
C ALA A 638 102.79 10.16 11.03
#